data_AF-A0A7L1W5Y4-F1
#
_entry.id   AF-A0A7L1W5Y4-F1
#
_cell.length_a   1.000
_cell.length_b   1.000
_cell.length_c   1.000
_cell.angle_alpha   90.00
_cell.angle_beta   90.00
_cell.angle_gamma   90.00
#
_symmetry.space_group_name_H-M   'P 1'
#
loop_
_entity.id
_entity.type
_entity.pdbx_description
1 polymer ?
#
loop_
_entity_poly.entity_id
_entity_poly.type
_entity_poly.pdbx_seq_one_letter_code
_entity_poly.pdbx_strand_id
1 'polypeptide(L)'
;MEFPAHHQKEVSTPPSTKAAEALNSELNAAVKNRNIKAVLELLEQGADVNSKVESGWTPLQTAVQTGEKDLVQLLLDRGASLHARKDNGGTAFTEAGIAGNVEILGLLLEHGSDINDQDINGFTAFMEAAWYGKEEALRFLHSRGAEVNLRRVTSEEKAKLHKGGATALMDACRERHFSTVKILVQEMRADVNIRDNRDRNALIHALKKGSVKKRYQEAVSIVHFLLEHGVDMKSKDECGKTALILAVEMESPELVRALLEKDEIDVDDADEEGNTALMVAVEKGDYEIAKLLCEKGARTDRGNLIAVAKRNRSLSMENLLREHEALFVPEAPRAWEPNSKRWRAHLKNLDQMYRPMIGKLKTFPYIQQKIQDGIYLGLHGGTEVAVRITRSAEGDKEKEFFEKCSHCQHLLKLFQSEKAKGCMYLCFPLWEKNLQEHLQDPEGQKDYKAALKMIFQALRELHSLKFAHQDLHPGNFVIDLGGKIYLADFGNKRRSTEGQEELVKSDLEASSLLMLYVLTEGRKPLQQVGIKDLAPNSPDYTEALDLVQSLSSCDERGLEGLSKHPYFWSNQSRFNFLKTIWNKIKDIPNRKSIFQGPDVTKKTFPYPKWTKMIDEGVLHVMENPRHAKPTRYSSDVTQLLRLMRNMDEHKDGWISNKIGDYAEYFLKLFPELTIYVYNSLRQNPTWSHLADFQDPS
;
A
#
# COMPACT_ATOMS: atom_id res chain seq x y z
N MET A 1 -61.05 -50.87 36.00
CA MET A 1 -59.75 -51.38 36.47
C MET A 1 -58.72 -51.00 35.43
N GLU A 2 -57.65 -50.37 35.89
CA GLU A 2 -56.62 -49.64 35.12
C GLU A 2 -55.91 -50.47 34.06
N PHE A 3 -55.46 -49.78 32.99
CA PHE A 3 -54.21 -50.11 32.29
C PHE A 3 -53.48 -48.82 31.86
N PRO A 4 -52.14 -48.73 32.01
CA PRO A 4 -51.39 -47.47 31.92
C PRO A 4 -50.64 -47.25 30.59
N ALA A 5 -50.49 -45.96 30.26
CA ALA A 5 -49.38 -45.22 29.64
C ALA A 5 -48.52 -45.85 28.53
N HIS A 6 -48.63 -45.27 27.32
CA HIS A 6 -47.56 -45.23 26.33
C HIS A 6 -46.78 -43.91 26.47
N HIS A 7 -45.51 -43.98 26.87
CA HIS A 7 -44.56 -42.87 26.72
C HIS A 7 -44.17 -42.72 25.24
N GLN A 8 -44.46 -41.55 24.68
CA GLN A 8 -43.95 -41.10 23.40
C GLN A 8 -42.46 -40.76 23.54
N LYS A 9 -41.63 -41.26 22.63
CA LYS A 9 -40.24 -40.84 22.43
C LYS A 9 -40.23 -39.34 22.10
N GLU A 10 -39.60 -38.54 22.95
CA GLU A 10 -39.23 -37.17 22.64
C GLU A 10 -38.19 -37.16 21.51
N VAL A 11 -38.52 -36.47 20.43
CA VAL A 11 -37.59 -36.12 19.35
C VAL A 11 -36.86 -34.86 19.81
N SER A 12 -35.54 -34.96 19.93
CA SER A 12 -34.65 -33.86 20.32
C SER A 12 -34.69 -32.71 19.31
N THR A 13 -34.90 -31.50 19.83
CA THR A 13 -34.82 -30.24 19.08
C THR A 13 -33.37 -29.98 18.62
N PRO A 14 -33.14 -29.54 17.37
CA PRO A 14 -31.79 -29.26 16.89
C PRO A 14 -31.18 -28.07 17.65
N PRO A 15 -29.89 -28.13 18.02
CA PRO A 15 -29.21 -27.06 18.75
C PRO A 15 -29.14 -25.77 17.93
N SER A 16 -29.22 -24.62 18.60
CA SER A 16 -28.94 -23.32 17.97
C SER A 16 -27.55 -23.31 17.32
N THR A 17 -27.36 -22.57 16.23
CA THR A 17 -26.09 -22.53 15.46
C THR A 17 -24.85 -22.27 16.32
N LYS A 18 -24.93 -21.39 17.31
CA LYS A 18 -23.83 -21.12 18.26
C LYS A 18 -23.50 -22.31 19.18
N ALA A 19 -24.49 -23.10 19.56
CA ALA A 19 -24.28 -24.28 20.39
C ALA A 19 -23.66 -25.43 19.57
N ALA A 20 -24.04 -25.58 18.30
CA ALA A 20 -23.43 -26.54 17.39
C ALA A 20 -21.96 -26.21 17.07
N GLU A 21 -21.64 -24.92 16.86
CA GLU A 21 -20.26 -24.46 16.65
C GLU A 21 -19.36 -24.70 17.87
N ALA A 22 -19.88 -24.49 19.08
CA ALA A 22 -19.16 -24.79 20.32
C ALA A 22 -18.87 -26.29 20.45
N LEU A 23 -19.88 -27.14 20.22
CA LEU A 23 -19.76 -28.60 20.29
C LEU A 23 -18.72 -29.15 19.28
N ASN A 24 -18.69 -28.61 18.06
CA ASN A 24 -17.72 -28.97 17.02
C ASN A 24 -16.28 -28.54 17.37
N SER A 25 -16.15 -27.38 18.01
CA SER A 25 -14.85 -26.88 18.50
C SER A 25 -14.33 -27.74 19.65
N GLU A 26 -15.22 -28.13 20.57
CA GLU A 26 -14.91 -29.04 21.67
C GLU A 26 -14.52 -30.43 21.17
N LEU A 27 -15.18 -30.96 20.13
CA LEU A 27 -14.80 -32.23 19.50
C LEU A 27 -13.36 -32.20 18.99
N ASN A 28 -13.00 -31.17 18.23
CA ASN A 28 -11.63 -31.01 17.72
C ASN A 28 -10.61 -30.86 18.86
N ALA A 29 -10.94 -30.15 19.94
CA ALA A 29 -10.09 -30.04 21.12
C ALA A 29 -9.91 -31.39 21.83
N ALA A 30 -10.99 -32.17 21.98
CA ALA A 30 -10.95 -33.51 22.57
C ALA A 30 -10.09 -34.47 21.74
N VAL A 31 -10.20 -34.42 20.40
CA VAL A 31 -9.36 -35.18 19.47
C VAL A 31 -7.89 -34.79 19.62
N LYS A 32 -7.59 -33.49 19.62
CA LYS A 32 -6.22 -32.96 19.80
C LYS A 32 -5.60 -33.42 21.13
N ASN A 33 -6.41 -33.48 22.18
CA ASN A 33 -6.00 -33.94 23.51
C ASN A 33 -6.03 -35.47 23.66
N ARG A 34 -6.34 -36.23 22.59
CA ARG A 34 -6.40 -37.70 22.58
C ARG A 34 -7.38 -38.28 23.60
N ASN A 35 -8.43 -37.53 23.96
CA ASN A 35 -9.41 -37.96 24.96
C ASN A 35 -10.57 -38.71 24.29
N ILE A 36 -10.37 -40.01 24.06
CA ILE A 36 -11.36 -40.89 23.39
C ILE A 36 -12.73 -40.83 24.07
N LYS A 37 -12.78 -40.80 25.40
CA LYS A 37 -14.05 -40.74 26.15
C LYS A 37 -14.82 -39.45 25.83
N ALA A 38 -14.15 -38.30 25.87
CA ALA A 38 -14.78 -37.03 25.52
C ALA A 38 -15.21 -36.99 24.04
N VAL A 39 -14.41 -37.56 23.13
CA VAL A 39 -14.76 -37.67 21.71
C VAL A 39 -16.05 -38.47 21.52
N LEU A 40 -16.19 -39.61 22.21
CA LEU A 40 -17.40 -40.43 22.18
C LEU A 40 -18.62 -39.66 22.70
N GLU A 41 -18.50 -39.03 23.88
CA GLU A 41 -19.57 -38.26 24.51
C GLU A 41 -20.02 -37.08 23.62
N LEU A 42 -19.08 -36.37 22.98
CA LEU A 42 -19.39 -35.24 22.10
C LEU A 42 -20.08 -35.69 20.80
N LEU A 43 -19.65 -36.80 20.19
CA LEU A 43 -20.31 -37.37 19.03
C LEU A 43 -21.73 -37.87 19.36
N GLU A 44 -21.94 -38.45 20.55
CA GLU A 44 -23.27 -38.84 21.04
C GLU A 44 -24.19 -37.63 21.31
N GLN A 45 -23.62 -36.49 21.70
CA GLN A 45 -24.32 -35.22 21.84
C GLN A 45 -24.65 -34.55 20.49
N GLY A 46 -24.24 -35.15 19.36
CA GLY A 46 -24.54 -34.67 18.02
C GLY A 46 -23.47 -33.74 17.43
N ALA A 47 -22.23 -33.79 17.92
CA ALA A 47 -21.12 -33.10 17.27
C ALA A 47 -20.95 -33.62 15.84
N ASP A 48 -20.76 -32.73 14.87
CA ASP A 48 -20.51 -33.12 13.50
C ASP A 48 -19.07 -33.63 13.36
N VAL A 49 -18.93 -34.92 13.08
CA VAL A 49 -17.65 -35.62 12.87
C VAL A 49 -16.85 -35.03 11.69
N ASN A 50 -17.52 -34.34 10.76
CA ASN A 50 -16.94 -33.68 9.59
C ASN A 50 -16.83 -32.16 9.76
N SER A 51 -17.09 -31.65 10.95
CA SER A 51 -17.01 -30.22 11.24
C SER A 51 -15.63 -29.65 10.92
N LYS A 52 -15.61 -28.40 10.47
CA LYS A 52 -14.38 -27.66 10.18
C LYS A 52 -14.16 -26.59 11.23
N VAL A 53 -12.95 -26.59 11.81
CA VAL A 53 -12.46 -25.50 12.67
C VAL A 53 -11.51 -24.58 11.90
N GLU A 54 -10.78 -23.72 12.60
CA GLU A 54 -9.83 -22.76 12.01
C GLU A 54 -8.93 -23.42 10.94
N SER A 55 -8.75 -22.75 9.80
CA SER A 55 -8.04 -23.26 8.61
C SER A 55 -8.65 -24.50 7.94
N GLY A 56 -9.92 -24.80 8.23
CA GLY A 56 -10.68 -25.86 7.58
C GLY A 56 -10.38 -27.27 8.12
N TRP A 57 -9.68 -27.40 9.24
CA TRP A 57 -9.30 -28.70 9.81
C TRP A 57 -10.52 -29.50 10.29
N THR A 58 -10.50 -30.80 10.01
CA THR A 58 -11.50 -31.76 10.49
C THR A 58 -10.99 -32.55 11.70
N PRO A 59 -11.90 -33.15 12.51
CA PRO A 59 -11.54 -34.10 13.54
C PRO A 59 -10.63 -35.22 13.02
N LEU A 60 -10.92 -35.78 11.84
CA LEU A 60 -10.13 -36.87 11.26
C LEU A 60 -8.68 -36.45 10.97
N GLN A 61 -8.48 -35.31 10.32
CA GLN A 61 -7.13 -34.79 10.05
C GLN A 61 -6.38 -34.46 11.35
N THR A 62 -7.09 -33.94 12.36
CA THR A 62 -6.51 -33.68 13.68
C THR A 62 -6.05 -34.99 14.33
N ALA A 63 -6.85 -36.06 14.26
CA ALA A 63 -6.49 -37.38 14.78
C ALA A 63 -5.28 -37.99 14.04
N VAL A 64 -5.18 -37.78 12.72
CA VAL A 64 -4.00 -38.21 11.95
C VAL A 64 -2.73 -37.52 12.45
N GLN A 65 -2.80 -36.21 12.71
CA GLN A 65 -1.66 -35.43 13.23
C GLN A 65 -1.26 -35.82 14.66
N THR A 66 -2.19 -36.33 15.49
CA THR A 66 -1.82 -36.86 16.81
C THR A 66 -1.11 -38.20 16.72
N GLY A 67 -1.27 -38.94 15.63
CA GLY A 67 -0.68 -40.27 15.42
C GLY A 67 -1.45 -41.41 16.10
N GLU A 68 -2.63 -41.13 16.65
CA GLU A 68 -3.46 -42.11 17.38
C GLU A 68 -4.36 -42.91 16.44
N LYS A 69 -3.88 -44.07 15.98
CA LYS A 69 -4.61 -44.93 15.03
C LYS A 69 -6.03 -45.30 15.50
N ASP A 70 -6.20 -45.61 16.78
CA ASP A 70 -7.51 -45.99 17.34
C ASP A 70 -8.51 -44.82 17.26
N LEU A 71 -8.03 -43.59 17.42
CA LEU A 71 -8.85 -42.40 17.29
C LEU A 71 -9.22 -42.13 15.83
N VAL A 72 -8.30 -42.38 14.89
CA VAL A 72 -8.59 -42.34 13.45
C VAL A 72 -9.66 -43.37 13.09
N GLN A 73 -9.51 -44.62 13.53
CA GLN A 73 -10.50 -45.69 13.32
C GLN A 73 -11.86 -45.30 13.90
N LEU A 74 -11.90 -44.81 15.15
CA LEU A 74 -13.13 -44.38 15.78
C LEU A 74 -13.86 -43.31 14.96
N LEU A 75 -13.16 -42.29 14.47
CA LEU A 75 -13.79 -41.23 13.69
C LEU A 75 -14.31 -41.75 12.34
N LEU A 76 -13.58 -42.66 11.68
CA LEU A 76 -14.03 -43.33 10.45
C LEU A 76 -15.29 -44.16 10.68
N ASP A 77 -15.33 -44.96 11.76
CA ASP A 77 -16.50 -45.76 12.16
C ASP A 77 -17.74 -44.89 12.44
N ARG A 78 -17.51 -43.62 12.80
CA ARG A 78 -18.55 -42.61 13.08
C ARG A 78 -18.88 -41.74 11.85
N GLY A 79 -18.39 -42.10 10.67
CA GLY A 79 -18.75 -41.45 9.40
C GLY A 79 -17.89 -40.25 9.04
N ALA A 80 -16.67 -40.15 9.57
CA ALA A 80 -15.71 -39.16 9.07
C ALA A 80 -15.40 -39.41 7.58
N SER A 81 -15.44 -38.35 6.79
CA SER A 81 -15.20 -38.40 5.36
C SER A 81 -13.71 -38.38 5.05
N LEU A 82 -13.24 -39.38 4.29
CA LEU A 82 -11.88 -39.41 3.75
C LEU A 82 -11.60 -38.28 2.75
N HIS A 83 -12.64 -37.80 2.07
CA HIS A 83 -12.54 -36.76 1.05
C HIS A 83 -12.70 -35.35 1.61
N ALA A 84 -12.87 -35.19 2.92
CA ALA A 84 -12.92 -33.87 3.53
C ALA A 84 -11.56 -33.18 3.39
N ARG A 85 -11.61 -31.91 2.96
CA ARG A 85 -10.43 -31.10 2.67
C ARG A 85 -10.36 -29.87 3.57
N LYS A 86 -9.16 -29.60 4.09
CA LYS A 86 -8.86 -28.32 4.77
C LYS A 86 -8.63 -27.20 3.75
N ASP A 87 -8.37 -25.98 4.19
CA ASP A 87 -8.34 -24.81 3.29
C ASP A 87 -7.28 -24.89 2.17
N ASN A 88 -6.18 -25.63 2.40
CA ASN A 88 -5.18 -25.88 1.37
C ASN A 88 -5.51 -27.08 0.46
N GLY A 89 -6.66 -27.73 0.63
CA GLY A 89 -7.06 -28.92 -0.13
C GLY A 89 -6.54 -30.25 0.40
N GLY A 90 -5.69 -30.28 1.43
CA GLY A 90 -5.16 -31.53 1.98
C GLY A 90 -6.25 -32.39 2.63
N THR A 91 -6.11 -33.72 2.52
CA THR A 91 -6.99 -34.74 3.11
C THR A 91 -6.33 -35.39 4.32
N ALA A 92 -7.05 -36.25 5.05
CA ALA A 92 -6.45 -37.06 6.11
C ALA A 92 -5.27 -37.92 5.59
N PHE A 93 -5.33 -38.38 4.33
CA PHE A 93 -4.28 -39.19 3.71
C PHE A 93 -3.01 -38.39 3.44
N THR A 94 -3.12 -37.15 2.95
CA THR A 94 -1.95 -36.28 2.76
C THR A 94 -1.30 -35.93 4.10
N GLU A 95 -2.09 -35.66 5.15
CA GLU A 95 -1.57 -35.42 6.51
C GLU A 95 -0.82 -36.64 7.08
N ALA A 96 -1.28 -37.86 6.78
CA ALA A 96 -0.60 -39.07 7.21
C ALA A 96 0.77 -39.22 6.54
N GLY A 97 0.91 -38.76 5.29
CA GLY A 97 2.19 -38.65 4.59
C GLY A 97 3.15 -37.66 5.26
N ILE A 98 2.65 -36.49 5.68
CA ILE A 98 3.41 -35.49 6.45
C ILE A 98 3.89 -36.07 7.79
N ALA A 99 2.99 -36.72 8.53
CA ALA A 99 3.33 -37.37 9.80
C ALA A 99 4.35 -38.51 9.60
N GLY A 100 4.24 -39.21 8.47
CA GLY A 100 5.01 -40.40 8.14
C GLY A 100 4.53 -41.66 8.86
N ASN A 101 3.27 -41.69 9.31
CA ASN A 101 2.71 -42.83 10.04
C ASN A 101 2.18 -43.89 9.07
N VAL A 102 2.96 -44.95 8.86
CA VAL A 102 2.65 -46.06 7.94
C VAL A 102 1.36 -46.79 8.34
N GLU A 103 1.08 -46.95 9.63
CA GLU A 103 -0.12 -47.65 10.08
C GLU A 103 -1.40 -46.88 9.76
N ILE A 104 -1.37 -45.55 9.92
CA ILE A 104 -2.49 -44.67 9.55
C ILE A 104 -2.62 -44.59 8.03
N LEU A 105 -1.51 -44.50 7.28
CA LEU A 105 -1.55 -44.56 5.82
C LEU A 105 -2.21 -45.87 5.33
N GLY A 106 -1.85 -47.00 5.93
CA GLY A 106 -2.47 -48.30 5.63
C GLY A 106 -3.96 -48.32 5.95
N LEU A 107 -4.34 -47.86 7.14
CA LEU A 107 -5.73 -47.78 7.56
C LEU A 107 -6.58 -46.94 6.60
N LEU A 108 -6.09 -45.77 6.20
CA LEU A 108 -6.80 -44.86 5.31
C LEU A 108 -6.94 -45.43 3.87
N LEU A 109 -5.94 -46.18 3.39
CA LEU A 109 -6.04 -46.91 2.10
C LEU A 109 -7.06 -48.04 2.17
N GLU A 110 -7.12 -48.79 3.27
CA GLU A 110 -8.11 -49.85 3.47
C GLU A 110 -9.55 -49.31 3.45
N HIS A 111 -9.74 -48.07 3.90
CA HIS A 111 -11.04 -47.38 3.84
C HIS A 111 -11.30 -46.69 2.49
N GLY A 112 -10.39 -46.81 1.51
CA GLY A 112 -10.61 -46.34 0.13
C GLY A 112 -10.03 -44.96 -0.19
N SER A 113 -9.03 -44.48 0.54
CA SER A 113 -8.29 -43.28 0.14
C SER A 113 -7.59 -43.49 -1.21
N ASP A 114 -7.62 -42.49 -2.08
CA ASP A 114 -6.85 -42.51 -3.31
C ASP A 114 -5.38 -42.18 -3.00
N ILE A 115 -4.48 -43.10 -3.39
CA ILE A 115 -3.05 -43.01 -3.12
C ILE A 115 -2.37 -41.82 -3.80
N ASN A 116 -2.92 -41.37 -4.93
CA ASN A 116 -2.41 -40.27 -5.73
C ASN A 116 -3.26 -39.00 -5.63
N ASP A 117 -4.15 -38.91 -4.64
CA ASP A 117 -4.95 -37.70 -4.42
C ASP A 117 -4.06 -36.47 -4.20
N GLN A 118 -4.46 -35.35 -4.78
CA GLN A 118 -3.71 -34.10 -4.79
C GLN A 118 -4.46 -33.00 -4.02
N ASP A 119 -3.73 -32.19 -3.25
CA ASP A 119 -4.25 -30.94 -2.69
C ASP A 119 -4.40 -29.84 -3.76
N ILE A 120 -4.86 -28.62 -3.40
CA ILE A 120 -5.03 -27.52 -4.39
C ILE A 120 -3.71 -27.00 -4.99
N ASN A 121 -2.58 -27.48 -4.48
CA ASN A 121 -1.23 -27.17 -4.94
C ASN A 121 -0.58 -28.36 -5.64
N GLY A 122 -1.27 -29.49 -5.79
CA GLY A 122 -0.80 -30.69 -6.47
C GLY A 122 -0.04 -31.67 -5.57
N PHE A 123 0.09 -31.43 -4.27
CA PHE A 123 0.82 -32.32 -3.35
C PHE A 123 0.06 -33.61 -3.11
N THR A 124 0.74 -34.75 -3.27
CA THR A 124 0.28 -36.07 -2.84
C THR A 124 0.90 -36.44 -1.49
N ALA A 125 0.36 -37.46 -0.83
CA ALA A 125 0.97 -38.01 0.38
C ALA A 125 2.42 -38.48 0.16
N PHE A 126 2.75 -38.95 -1.05
CA PHE A 126 4.12 -39.34 -1.44
C PHE A 126 5.06 -38.13 -1.52
N MET A 127 4.61 -37.02 -2.11
CA MET A 127 5.39 -35.77 -2.15
C MET A 127 5.60 -35.20 -0.74
N GLU A 128 4.58 -35.23 0.10
CA GLU A 128 4.69 -34.81 1.50
C GLU A 128 5.69 -35.67 2.27
N ALA A 129 5.63 -36.99 2.14
CA ALA A 129 6.59 -37.89 2.75
C ALA A 129 8.04 -37.60 2.27
N ALA A 130 8.22 -37.22 1.00
CA ALA A 130 9.53 -36.80 0.48
C ALA A 130 10.00 -35.46 1.04
N TRP A 131 9.11 -34.47 1.11
CA TRP A 131 9.38 -33.14 1.68
C TRP A 131 9.83 -33.23 3.13
N TYR A 132 9.20 -34.10 3.93
CA TYR A 132 9.50 -34.26 5.36
C TYR A 132 10.49 -35.39 5.66
N GLY A 133 11.06 -36.04 4.64
CA GLY A 133 12.06 -37.10 4.78
C GLY A 133 11.55 -38.37 5.49
N LYS A 134 10.28 -38.75 5.26
CA LYS A 134 9.62 -39.91 5.87
C LYS A 134 9.89 -41.17 5.05
N GLU A 135 11.07 -41.75 5.25
CA GLU A 135 11.58 -42.88 4.46
C GLU A 135 10.66 -44.11 4.47
N GLU A 136 10.17 -44.52 5.64
CA GLU A 136 9.28 -45.69 5.76
C GLU A 136 7.93 -45.45 5.07
N ALA A 137 7.36 -44.25 5.23
CA ALA A 137 6.13 -43.85 4.55
C ALA A 137 6.30 -43.84 3.02
N LEU A 138 7.42 -43.35 2.50
CA LEU A 138 7.73 -43.41 1.07
C LEU A 138 7.79 -44.85 0.55
N ARG A 139 8.50 -45.73 1.25
CA ARG A 139 8.60 -47.16 0.88
C ARG A 139 7.22 -47.81 0.88
N PHE A 140 6.42 -47.53 1.90
CA PHE A 140 5.06 -48.02 2.01
C PHE A 140 4.19 -47.53 0.84
N LEU A 141 4.14 -46.22 0.60
CA LEU A 141 3.35 -45.60 -0.47
C LEU A 141 3.76 -46.13 -1.86
N HIS A 142 5.07 -46.22 -2.13
CA HIS A 142 5.58 -46.82 -3.37
C HIS A 142 5.12 -48.28 -3.52
N SER A 143 5.18 -49.08 -2.45
CA SER A 143 4.75 -50.49 -2.47
C SER A 143 3.24 -50.65 -2.72
N ARG A 144 2.46 -49.59 -2.47
CA ARG A 144 1.01 -49.52 -2.71
C ARG A 144 0.63 -48.83 -4.02
N GLY A 145 1.61 -48.46 -4.86
CA GLY A 145 1.35 -47.92 -6.20
C GLY A 145 1.35 -46.39 -6.33
N ALA A 146 1.97 -45.66 -5.39
CA ALA A 146 2.12 -44.21 -5.52
C ALA A 146 2.98 -43.85 -6.76
N GLU A 147 2.56 -42.85 -7.53
CA GLU A 147 3.27 -42.39 -8.72
C GLU A 147 4.49 -41.52 -8.35
N VAL A 148 5.68 -42.10 -8.49
CA VAL A 148 6.96 -41.48 -8.08
C VAL A 148 7.27 -40.20 -8.87
N ASN A 149 7.00 -40.21 -10.17
CA ASN A 149 7.36 -39.16 -11.12
C ASN A 149 6.20 -38.18 -11.42
N LEU A 150 5.15 -38.20 -10.60
CA LEU A 150 4.02 -37.30 -10.78
C LEU A 150 4.47 -35.84 -10.66
N ARG A 151 4.01 -35.00 -11.59
CA ARG A 151 4.24 -33.55 -11.57
C ARG A 151 3.04 -32.87 -10.92
N ARG A 152 3.28 -31.96 -9.97
CA ARG A 152 2.21 -31.20 -9.30
C ARG A 152 1.30 -30.50 -10.31
N VAL A 153 0.01 -30.82 -10.29
CA VAL A 153 -1.01 -30.11 -11.05
C VAL A 153 -1.59 -29.00 -10.17
N THR A 154 -1.63 -27.77 -10.69
CA THR A 154 -2.19 -26.62 -9.96
C THR A 154 -3.29 -25.96 -10.78
N SER A 155 -4.02 -25.02 -10.18
CA SER A 155 -5.01 -24.22 -10.91
C SER A 155 -4.41 -23.53 -12.14
N GLU A 156 -5.26 -23.23 -13.12
CA GLU A 156 -4.84 -22.60 -14.37
C GLU A 156 -4.17 -21.23 -14.13
N GLU A 157 -4.64 -20.47 -13.15
CA GLU A 157 -4.05 -19.18 -12.74
C GLU A 157 -2.64 -19.35 -12.19
N LYS A 158 -2.41 -20.41 -11.39
CA LYS A 158 -1.07 -20.73 -10.88
C LYS A 158 -0.15 -21.22 -12.01
N ALA A 159 -0.67 -22.02 -12.93
CA ALA A 159 0.08 -22.51 -14.08
C ALA A 159 0.52 -21.37 -15.02
N LYS A 160 -0.35 -20.38 -15.26
CA LYS A 160 -0.03 -19.13 -16.00
C LYS A 160 1.10 -18.32 -15.36
N LEU A 161 1.33 -18.48 -14.06
CA LEU A 161 2.44 -17.88 -13.31
C LEU A 161 3.64 -18.82 -13.20
N HIS A 162 3.72 -19.84 -14.05
CA HIS A 162 4.79 -20.86 -14.03
C HIS A 162 4.93 -21.53 -12.65
N LYS A 163 3.82 -21.72 -11.92
CA LYS A 163 3.80 -22.51 -10.66
C LYS A 163 3.31 -23.93 -10.95
N GLY A 164 3.71 -24.87 -10.09
CA GLY A 164 3.42 -26.30 -10.27
C GLY A 164 4.54 -27.06 -10.99
N GLY A 165 4.27 -28.31 -11.36
CA GLY A 165 5.17 -29.15 -12.16
C GLY A 165 6.27 -29.89 -11.38
N ALA A 166 6.49 -29.55 -10.11
CA ALA A 166 7.53 -30.17 -9.29
C ALA A 166 7.18 -31.61 -8.85
N THR A 167 8.20 -32.39 -8.48
CA THR A 167 8.10 -33.82 -8.12
C THR A 167 8.56 -34.09 -6.69
N ALA A 168 8.32 -35.31 -6.18
CA ALA A 168 8.81 -35.74 -4.86
C ALA A 168 10.35 -35.68 -4.73
N LEU A 169 11.09 -36.01 -5.80
CA LEU A 169 12.55 -35.92 -5.82
C LEU A 169 13.01 -34.47 -5.62
N MET A 170 12.38 -33.53 -6.31
CA MET A 170 12.68 -32.10 -6.17
C MET A 170 12.42 -31.57 -4.76
N ASP A 171 11.42 -32.12 -4.06
CA ASP A 171 11.09 -31.77 -2.68
C ASP A 171 12.14 -32.31 -1.71
N ALA A 172 12.52 -33.59 -1.84
CA ALA A 172 13.58 -34.19 -1.04
C ALA A 172 14.94 -33.49 -1.23
N CYS A 173 15.26 -33.07 -2.46
CA CYS A 173 16.45 -32.29 -2.77
C CYS A 173 16.44 -30.91 -2.08
N ARG A 174 15.30 -30.19 -2.16
CA ARG A 174 15.15 -28.85 -1.57
C ARG A 174 15.26 -28.86 -0.04
N GLU A 175 14.66 -29.86 0.60
CA GLU A 175 14.69 -30.02 2.06
C GLU A 175 15.90 -30.82 2.58
N ARG A 176 16.79 -31.21 1.65
CA ARG A 176 18.11 -31.79 1.91
C ARG A 176 18.03 -33.12 2.65
N HIS A 177 17.08 -33.96 2.25
CA HIS A 177 16.90 -35.31 2.76
C HIS A 177 17.70 -36.30 1.90
N PHE A 178 19.01 -36.37 2.10
CA PHE A 178 19.91 -37.15 1.25
C PHE A 178 19.53 -38.65 1.18
N SER A 179 19.20 -39.26 2.32
CA SER A 179 18.71 -40.65 2.35
C SER A 179 17.44 -40.83 1.51
N THR A 180 16.49 -39.91 1.62
CA THR A 180 15.28 -39.91 0.80
C THR A 180 15.57 -39.76 -0.68
N VAL A 181 16.50 -38.88 -1.07
CA VAL A 181 16.94 -38.73 -2.47
C VAL A 181 17.51 -40.06 -2.99
N LYS A 182 18.34 -40.74 -2.20
CA LYS A 182 18.87 -42.07 -2.57
C LYS A 182 17.76 -43.09 -2.77
N ILE A 183 16.81 -43.16 -1.84
CA ILE A 183 15.66 -44.08 -1.93
C ILE A 183 14.87 -43.81 -3.22
N LEU A 184 14.55 -42.55 -3.49
CA LEU A 184 13.77 -42.16 -4.67
C LEU A 184 14.49 -42.54 -5.96
N VAL A 185 15.78 -42.24 -6.09
CA VAL A 185 16.53 -42.49 -7.34
C VAL A 185 16.90 -43.96 -7.50
N GLN A 186 17.46 -44.61 -6.47
CA GLN A 186 18.02 -45.96 -6.57
C GLN A 186 16.97 -47.05 -6.44
N GLU A 187 15.95 -46.84 -5.58
CA GLU A 187 14.97 -47.88 -5.27
C GLU A 187 13.65 -47.66 -6.00
N MET A 188 13.26 -46.41 -6.24
CA MET A 188 11.96 -46.04 -6.82
C MET A 188 12.06 -45.50 -8.25
N ARG A 189 13.27 -45.47 -8.83
CA ARG A 189 13.54 -45.03 -10.21
C ARG A 189 12.97 -43.63 -10.52
N ALA A 190 13.07 -42.72 -9.57
CA ALA A 190 12.71 -41.32 -9.79
C ALA A 190 13.57 -40.71 -10.91
N ASP A 191 12.93 -40.02 -11.85
CA ASP A 191 13.60 -39.36 -12.96
C ASP A 191 14.22 -38.03 -12.47
N VAL A 192 15.55 -37.96 -12.49
CA VAL A 192 16.33 -36.80 -12.06
C VAL A 192 16.18 -35.59 -12.98
N ASN A 193 15.70 -35.79 -14.21
CA ASN A 193 15.67 -34.81 -15.29
C ASN A 193 14.28 -34.19 -15.54
N ILE A 194 13.26 -34.60 -14.79
CA ILE A 194 11.97 -33.90 -14.84
C ILE A 194 12.18 -32.43 -14.48
N ARG A 195 11.46 -31.55 -15.18
CA ARG A 195 11.46 -30.11 -14.93
C ARG A 195 10.09 -29.64 -14.44
N ASP A 196 10.12 -28.72 -13.48
CA ASP A 196 8.93 -28.04 -13.01
C ASP A 196 8.44 -26.99 -14.04
N ASN A 197 7.38 -26.25 -13.74
CA ASN A 197 6.83 -25.28 -14.68
C ASN A 197 7.72 -24.03 -14.87
N ARG A 198 8.85 -23.94 -14.16
CA ARG A 198 9.90 -22.92 -14.30
C ARG A 198 11.18 -23.48 -14.91
N ASP A 199 11.10 -24.65 -15.54
CA ASP A 199 12.23 -25.37 -16.14
C ASP A 199 13.35 -25.79 -15.16
N ARG A 200 13.04 -25.86 -13.86
CA ARG A 200 13.99 -26.30 -12.82
C ARG A 200 13.91 -27.80 -12.62
N ASN A 201 15.06 -28.45 -12.51
CA ASN A 201 15.18 -29.88 -12.19
C ASN A 201 15.61 -30.11 -10.72
N ALA A 202 15.86 -31.37 -10.36
CA ALA A 202 16.30 -31.76 -9.02
C ALA A 202 17.62 -31.08 -8.59
N LEU A 203 18.56 -30.89 -9.51
CA LEU A 203 19.84 -30.23 -9.24
C LEU A 203 19.65 -28.77 -8.80
N ILE A 204 18.85 -28.00 -9.55
CA ILE A 204 18.53 -26.62 -9.18
C ILE A 204 17.81 -26.56 -7.83
N HIS A 205 16.93 -27.51 -7.54
CA HIS A 205 16.27 -27.59 -6.23
C HIS A 205 17.25 -27.88 -5.08
N ALA A 206 18.26 -28.72 -5.29
CA ALA A 206 19.29 -29.04 -4.28
C ALA A 206 20.21 -27.83 -3.98
N LEU A 207 20.53 -27.03 -5.00
CA LEU A 207 21.41 -25.86 -4.87
C LEU A 207 20.71 -24.63 -4.29
N LYS A 208 19.37 -24.59 -4.32
CA LYS A 208 18.61 -23.50 -3.70
C LYS A 208 18.62 -23.58 -2.17
N LYS A 209 18.46 -22.42 -1.55
CA LYS A 209 18.37 -22.30 -0.10
C LYS A 209 17.11 -23.00 0.41
N GLY A 210 17.27 -24.11 1.14
CA GLY A 210 16.18 -24.85 1.77
C GLY A 210 15.65 -24.17 3.04
N SER A 211 14.58 -24.73 3.62
CA SER A 211 13.89 -24.18 4.80
C SER A 211 14.73 -24.23 6.08
N VAL A 212 15.72 -25.13 6.14
CA VAL A 212 16.56 -25.37 7.33
C VAL A 212 18.00 -24.87 7.12
N LYS A 213 18.43 -23.89 7.93
CA LYS A 213 19.78 -23.27 7.86
C LYS A 213 20.97 -24.20 8.15
N LYS A 214 20.76 -25.48 8.49
CA LYS A 214 21.79 -26.34 9.14
C LYS A 214 22.31 -27.54 8.33
N ARG A 215 21.91 -27.72 7.07
CA ARG A 215 22.26 -28.92 6.29
C ARG A 215 23.13 -28.62 5.06
N TYR A 216 24.28 -27.97 5.22
CA TYR A 216 25.11 -27.63 4.05
C TYR A 216 25.75 -28.89 3.43
N GLN A 217 26.26 -29.80 4.27
CA GLN A 217 26.93 -31.01 3.80
C GLN A 217 26.00 -31.96 3.03
N GLU A 218 24.73 -32.04 3.44
CA GLU A 218 23.73 -32.86 2.75
C GLU A 218 23.40 -32.29 1.37
N ALA A 219 23.38 -30.96 1.21
CA ALA A 219 23.22 -30.35 -0.11
C ALA A 219 24.38 -30.73 -1.04
N VAL A 220 25.62 -30.67 -0.53
CA VAL A 220 26.81 -31.09 -1.28
C VAL A 220 26.71 -32.56 -1.69
N SER A 221 26.32 -33.44 -0.75
CA SER A 221 26.16 -34.87 -0.99
C SER A 221 25.06 -35.19 -2.01
N ILE A 222 23.94 -34.46 -1.96
CA ILE A 222 22.85 -34.58 -2.94
C ILE A 222 23.32 -34.18 -4.33
N VAL A 223 24.04 -33.06 -4.45
CA VAL A 223 24.51 -32.58 -5.76
C VAL A 223 25.46 -33.60 -6.39
N HIS A 224 26.49 -34.06 -5.67
CA HIS A 224 27.39 -35.11 -6.17
C HIS A 224 26.63 -36.36 -6.61
N PHE A 225 25.70 -36.82 -5.77
CA PHE A 225 24.88 -37.98 -6.10
C PHE A 225 24.02 -37.77 -7.36
N LEU A 226 23.40 -36.60 -7.55
CA LEU A 226 22.65 -36.31 -8.77
C LEU A 226 23.56 -36.26 -10.01
N LEU A 227 24.77 -35.72 -9.89
CA LEU A 227 25.76 -35.69 -10.97
C LEU A 227 26.22 -37.11 -11.36
N GLU A 228 26.37 -38.01 -10.39
CA GLU A 228 26.66 -39.43 -10.64
C GLU A 228 25.50 -40.16 -11.34
N HIS A 229 24.26 -39.67 -11.19
CA HIS A 229 23.06 -40.27 -11.78
C HIS A 229 22.56 -39.53 -13.04
N GLY A 230 23.43 -38.74 -13.69
CA GLY A 230 23.16 -38.17 -15.00
C GLY A 230 22.09 -37.06 -15.01
N VAL A 231 22.05 -36.24 -13.97
CA VAL A 231 21.21 -35.04 -13.97
C VAL A 231 21.72 -34.03 -15.01
N ASP A 232 20.79 -33.46 -15.78
CA ASP A 232 21.06 -32.39 -16.73
C ASP A 232 21.47 -31.11 -15.99
N MET A 233 22.52 -30.48 -16.47
CA MET A 233 23.12 -29.33 -15.81
C MET A 233 22.70 -27.99 -16.44
N LYS A 234 21.93 -28.03 -17.54
CA LYS A 234 21.52 -26.85 -18.31
C LYS A 234 20.29 -26.13 -17.75
N SER A 235 19.57 -26.75 -16.82
CA SER A 235 18.47 -26.07 -16.13
C SER A 235 18.95 -24.82 -15.41
N LYS A 236 18.11 -23.78 -15.40
CA LYS A 236 18.35 -22.51 -14.71
C LYS A 236 17.25 -22.27 -13.68
N ASP A 237 17.51 -21.43 -12.68
CA ASP A 237 16.48 -21.02 -11.74
C ASP A 237 15.60 -19.87 -12.30
N GLU A 238 14.66 -19.37 -11.50
CA GLU A 238 13.75 -18.29 -11.92
C GLU A 238 14.41 -16.94 -12.19
N CYS A 239 15.70 -16.77 -11.88
CA CYS A 239 16.49 -15.57 -12.19
C CYS A 239 17.48 -15.84 -13.34
N GLY A 240 17.37 -17.00 -14.01
CA GLY A 240 18.33 -17.44 -15.02
C GLY A 240 19.66 -17.95 -14.44
N LYS A 241 19.78 -18.17 -13.12
CA LYS A 241 21.04 -18.64 -12.53
C LYS A 241 21.28 -20.09 -12.87
N THR A 242 22.49 -20.38 -13.33
CA THR A 242 22.97 -21.74 -13.58
C THR A 242 23.30 -22.48 -12.28
N ALA A 243 23.44 -23.80 -12.35
CA ALA A 243 23.95 -24.59 -11.24
C ALA A 243 25.32 -24.07 -10.74
N LEU A 244 26.18 -23.61 -11.65
CA LEU A 244 27.49 -23.05 -11.31
C LEU A 244 27.35 -21.76 -10.49
N ILE A 245 26.51 -20.80 -10.93
CA ILE A 245 26.26 -19.56 -10.20
C ILE A 245 25.71 -19.85 -8.80
N LEU A 246 24.74 -20.77 -8.69
CA LEU A 246 24.17 -21.15 -7.39
C LEU A 246 25.21 -21.79 -6.46
N ALA A 247 26.12 -22.61 -6.98
CA ALA A 247 27.22 -23.19 -6.19
C ALA A 247 28.22 -22.12 -5.68
N VAL A 248 28.48 -21.08 -6.49
CA VAL A 248 29.25 -19.90 -6.04
C VAL A 248 28.50 -19.14 -4.95
N GLU A 249 27.19 -18.94 -5.08
CA GLU A 249 26.38 -18.28 -4.04
C GLU A 249 26.33 -19.06 -2.73
N MET A 250 26.44 -20.39 -2.80
CA MET A 250 26.60 -21.27 -1.64
C MET A 250 28.00 -21.19 -1.00
N GLU A 251 28.95 -20.48 -1.61
CA GLU A 251 30.34 -20.33 -1.14
C GLU A 251 31.01 -21.72 -1.04
N SER A 252 30.78 -22.56 -2.05
CA SER A 252 31.20 -23.97 -2.09
C SER A 252 32.27 -24.24 -3.15
N PRO A 253 33.56 -24.14 -2.84
CA PRO A 253 34.63 -24.50 -3.77
C PRO A 253 34.51 -25.95 -4.25
N GLU A 254 34.09 -26.87 -3.37
CA GLU A 254 33.90 -28.29 -3.71
C GLU A 254 32.86 -28.49 -4.82
N LEU A 255 31.67 -27.86 -4.70
CA LEU A 255 30.64 -27.98 -5.72
C LEU A 255 31.03 -27.26 -7.01
N VAL A 256 31.69 -26.10 -6.91
CA VAL A 256 32.21 -25.41 -8.09
C VAL A 256 33.20 -26.31 -8.83
N ARG A 257 34.13 -26.99 -8.14
CA ARG A 257 35.05 -27.95 -8.75
C ARG A 257 34.29 -29.09 -9.44
N ALA A 258 33.36 -29.72 -8.73
CA ALA A 258 32.59 -30.86 -9.24
C ALA A 258 31.79 -30.52 -10.50
N LEU A 259 31.22 -29.31 -10.56
CA LEU A 259 30.47 -28.83 -11.74
C LEU A 259 31.43 -28.52 -12.91
N LEU A 260 32.58 -27.89 -12.66
CA LEU A 260 33.59 -27.54 -13.68
C LEU A 260 34.43 -28.74 -14.19
N GLU A 261 34.23 -29.93 -13.62
CA GLU A 261 34.74 -31.19 -14.15
C GLU A 261 33.82 -31.79 -15.23
N LYS A 262 32.63 -31.23 -15.43
CA LYS A 262 31.68 -31.68 -16.44
C LYS A 262 31.78 -30.78 -17.68
N ASP A 263 32.00 -31.40 -18.84
CA ASP A 263 32.17 -30.70 -20.12
C ASP A 263 30.90 -29.94 -20.58
N GLU A 264 29.74 -30.23 -19.97
CA GLU A 264 28.46 -29.61 -20.31
C GLU A 264 28.26 -28.20 -19.70
N ILE A 265 29.10 -27.81 -18.73
CA ILE A 265 29.01 -26.51 -18.06
C ILE A 265 29.77 -25.45 -18.86
N ASP A 266 29.05 -24.44 -19.31
CA ASP A 266 29.66 -23.18 -19.76
C ASP A 266 29.98 -22.31 -18.53
N VAL A 267 31.27 -22.01 -18.34
CA VAL A 267 31.78 -21.21 -17.21
C VAL A 267 31.34 -19.74 -17.29
N ASP A 268 31.07 -19.25 -18.50
CA ASP A 268 30.71 -17.86 -18.78
C ASP A 268 29.20 -17.64 -18.94
N ASP A 269 28.40 -18.68 -18.70
CA ASP A 269 26.96 -18.61 -18.77
C ASP A 269 26.43 -17.63 -17.71
N ALA A 270 25.65 -16.64 -18.15
CA ALA A 270 25.17 -15.56 -17.31
C ALA A 270 23.71 -15.74 -16.88
N ASP A 271 23.35 -15.12 -15.75
CA ASP A 271 21.97 -14.98 -15.30
C ASP A 271 21.21 -13.87 -16.07
N GLU A 272 19.94 -13.63 -15.73
CA GLU A 272 19.11 -12.59 -16.38
C GLU A 272 19.63 -11.16 -16.18
N GLU A 273 20.46 -10.94 -15.16
CA GLU A 273 21.11 -9.65 -14.88
C GLU A 273 22.46 -9.51 -15.61
N GLY A 274 22.91 -10.57 -16.29
CA GLY A 274 24.20 -10.63 -16.98
C GLY A 274 25.38 -10.97 -16.07
N ASN A 275 25.13 -11.43 -14.84
CA ASN A 275 26.19 -11.86 -13.93
C ASN A 275 26.67 -13.27 -14.29
N THR A 276 27.99 -13.43 -14.46
CA THR A 276 28.61 -14.74 -14.58
C THR A 276 29.05 -15.27 -13.21
N ALA A 277 29.38 -16.56 -13.12
CA ALA A 277 29.90 -17.16 -11.89
C ALA A 277 31.13 -16.43 -11.34
N LEU A 278 32.03 -15.95 -12.22
CA LEU A 278 33.21 -15.18 -11.82
C LEU A 278 32.83 -13.83 -11.22
N MET A 279 31.87 -13.11 -11.81
CA MET A 279 31.39 -11.84 -11.26
C MET A 279 30.83 -12.02 -9.86
N VAL A 280 30.02 -13.06 -9.64
CA VAL A 280 29.43 -13.35 -8.32
C VAL A 280 30.52 -13.69 -7.29
N ALA A 281 31.52 -14.48 -7.66
CA ALA A 281 32.65 -14.80 -6.77
C ALA A 281 33.46 -13.55 -6.37
N VAL A 282 33.72 -12.65 -7.32
CA VAL A 282 34.45 -11.41 -7.09
C VAL A 282 33.64 -10.43 -6.22
N GLU A 283 32.33 -10.31 -6.47
CA GLU A 283 31.41 -9.47 -5.67
C GLU A 283 31.37 -9.95 -4.22
N LYS A 284 31.34 -11.27 -3.98
CA LYS A 284 31.42 -11.89 -2.65
C LYS A 284 32.80 -11.83 -2.00
N GLY A 285 33.86 -11.68 -2.81
CA GLY A 285 35.24 -11.69 -2.33
C GLY A 285 35.81 -13.10 -2.13
N ASP A 286 35.20 -14.13 -2.71
CA ASP A 286 35.64 -15.53 -2.59
C ASP A 286 36.84 -15.81 -3.50
N TYR A 287 38.05 -15.54 -2.99
CA TYR A 287 39.29 -15.70 -3.73
C TYR A 287 39.50 -17.11 -4.30
N GLU A 288 39.23 -18.15 -3.52
CA GLU A 288 39.45 -19.53 -3.96
C GLU A 288 38.56 -19.89 -5.16
N ILE A 289 37.29 -19.52 -5.10
CA ILE A 289 36.32 -19.78 -6.17
C ILE A 289 36.65 -18.96 -7.41
N ALA A 290 36.95 -17.66 -7.24
CA ALA A 290 37.36 -16.81 -8.35
C ALA A 290 38.61 -17.35 -9.04
N LYS A 291 39.61 -17.81 -8.26
CA LYS A 291 40.83 -18.42 -8.79
C LYS A 291 40.52 -19.66 -9.61
N LEU A 292 39.71 -20.56 -9.07
CA LEU A 292 39.29 -21.78 -9.76
C LEU A 292 38.56 -21.49 -11.08
N LEU A 293 37.67 -20.50 -11.10
CA LEU A 293 36.95 -20.09 -12.30
C LEU A 293 37.91 -19.52 -13.36
N CYS A 294 38.84 -18.66 -12.96
CA CYS A 294 39.88 -18.13 -13.85
C CYS A 294 40.77 -19.24 -14.43
N GLU A 295 41.22 -20.20 -13.60
CA GLU A 295 42.02 -21.35 -14.04
C GLU A 295 41.26 -22.25 -15.03
N LYS A 296 39.92 -22.27 -14.93
CA LYS A 296 39.02 -23.00 -15.85
C LYS A 296 38.60 -22.17 -17.07
N GLY A 297 39.22 -21.01 -17.30
CA GLY A 297 39.05 -20.21 -18.51
C GLY A 297 37.88 -19.23 -18.47
N ALA A 298 37.35 -18.89 -17.29
CA ALA A 298 36.34 -17.85 -17.16
C ALA A 298 36.83 -16.51 -17.74
N ARG A 299 36.00 -15.87 -18.55
CA ARG A 299 36.32 -14.59 -19.17
C ARG A 299 36.38 -13.48 -18.15
N THR A 300 37.50 -12.79 -18.13
CA THR A 300 37.78 -11.65 -17.24
C THR A 300 37.45 -10.28 -17.87
N ASP A 301 37.07 -10.25 -19.15
CA ASP A 301 36.69 -9.05 -19.90
C ASP A 301 35.20 -8.68 -19.75
N ARG A 302 34.45 -9.47 -18.99
CA ARG A 302 33.03 -9.25 -18.70
C ARG A 302 32.87 -8.53 -17.36
N GLY A 303 32.00 -7.51 -17.34
CA GLY A 303 31.67 -6.76 -16.12
C GLY A 303 32.85 -5.91 -15.61
N ASN A 304 32.74 -5.41 -14.37
CA ASN A 304 33.72 -4.49 -13.79
C ASN A 304 34.52 -5.15 -12.65
N LEU A 305 35.12 -6.32 -12.93
CA LEU A 305 35.76 -7.17 -11.93
C LEU A 305 36.81 -6.43 -11.09
N ILE A 306 37.69 -5.65 -11.75
CA ILE A 306 38.76 -4.90 -11.07
C ILE A 306 38.18 -3.80 -10.17
N ALA A 307 37.13 -3.07 -10.59
CA ALA A 307 36.54 -2.04 -9.73
C ALA A 307 35.85 -2.67 -8.51
N VAL A 308 35.17 -3.81 -8.70
CA VAL A 308 34.54 -4.56 -7.61
C VAL A 308 35.59 -5.04 -6.60
N ALA A 309 36.68 -5.64 -7.07
CA ALA A 309 37.79 -6.07 -6.20
C ALA A 309 38.40 -4.90 -5.39
N LYS A 310 38.63 -3.75 -6.04
CA LYS A 310 39.09 -2.52 -5.39
C LYS A 310 38.10 -1.99 -4.35
N ARG A 311 36.81 -2.02 -4.66
CA ARG A 311 35.75 -1.59 -3.74
C ARG A 311 35.69 -2.48 -2.50
N ASN A 312 35.86 -3.78 -2.69
CA ASN A 312 35.96 -4.76 -1.62
C ASN A 312 37.31 -4.70 -0.88
N ARG A 313 38.24 -3.82 -1.31
CA ARG A 313 39.59 -3.65 -0.77
C ARG A 313 40.41 -4.94 -0.79
N SER A 314 40.17 -5.81 -1.78
CA SER A 314 40.83 -7.10 -1.91
C SER A 314 41.96 -7.03 -2.92
N LEU A 315 43.18 -6.75 -2.42
CA LEU A 315 44.39 -6.68 -3.26
C LEU A 315 44.73 -8.04 -3.89
N SER A 316 44.51 -9.13 -3.16
CA SER A 316 44.73 -10.49 -3.68
C SER A 316 43.80 -10.80 -4.85
N MET A 317 42.52 -10.43 -4.75
CA MET A 317 41.57 -10.59 -5.85
C MET A 317 41.95 -9.73 -7.05
N GLU A 318 42.35 -8.47 -6.84
CA GLU A 318 42.81 -7.60 -7.93
C GLU A 318 44.02 -8.21 -8.66
N ASN A 319 45.01 -8.70 -7.92
CA ASN A 319 46.20 -9.33 -8.50
C ASN A 319 45.85 -10.58 -9.31
N LEU A 320 45.02 -11.46 -8.76
CA LEU A 320 44.53 -12.67 -9.45
C LEU A 320 43.84 -12.33 -10.78
N LEU A 321 42.95 -11.33 -10.76
CA LEU A 321 42.23 -10.90 -11.95
C LEU A 321 43.20 -10.33 -13.00
N ARG A 322 44.20 -9.54 -12.59
CA ARG A 322 45.24 -9.01 -13.48
C ARG A 322 46.14 -10.08 -14.07
N GLU A 323 46.47 -11.11 -13.30
CA GLU A 323 47.21 -12.28 -13.78
C GLU A 323 46.46 -13.00 -14.92
N HIS A 324 45.13 -12.92 -14.93
CA HIS A 324 44.25 -13.45 -15.97
C HIS A 324 43.73 -12.34 -16.90
N GLU A 325 44.56 -11.31 -17.14
CA GLU A 325 44.36 -10.24 -18.13
C GLU A 325 43.10 -9.39 -17.93
N ALA A 326 42.49 -9.38 -16.74
CA ALA A 326 41.35 -8.51 -16.46
C ALA A 326 41.76 -7.02 -16.54
N LEU A 327 41.05 -6.26 -17.38
CA LEU A 327 41.27 -4.84 -17.52
C LEU A 327 40.31 -4.05 -16.63
N PHE A 328 40.79 -2.91 -16.13
CA PHE A 328 39.90 -1.94 -15.51
C PHE A 328 39.15 -1.20 -16.61
N VAL A 329 37.84 -1.43 -16.68
CA VAL A 329 36.94 -0.69 -17.58
C VAL A 329 36.17 0.32 -16.75
N PRO A 330 36.40 1.64 -16.92
CA PRO A 330 35.57 2.64 -16.29
C PRO A 330 34.13 2.51 -16.80
N GLU A 331 33.16 2.39 -15.89
CA GLU A 331 31.75 2.42 -16.27
C GLU A 331 31.44 3.77 -16.93
N ALA A 332 30.95 3.73 -18.17
CA ALA A 332 30.48 4.92 -18.84
C ALA A 332 29.27 5.46 -18.07
N PRO A 333 29.20 6.78 -17.79
CA PRO A 333 28.04 7.36 -17.13
C PRO A 333 26.79 7.06 -17.95
N ARG A 334 25.77 6.49 -17.30
CA ARG A 334 24.47 6.29 -17.93
C ARG A 334 23.95 7.66 -18.42
N ALA A 335 23.46 7.72 -19.65
CA ALA A 335 22.78 8.89 -20.20
C ALA A 335 21.38 9.04 -19.58
N TRP A 336 21.33 9.28 -18.26
CA TRP A 336 20.12 9.47 -17.49
C TRP A 336 20.06 10.90 -16.97
N GLU A 337 18.90 11.53 -17.10
CA GLU A 337 18.67 12.90 -16.67
C GLU A 337 17.51 12.94 -15.65
N PRO A 338 17.75 13.44 -14.42
CA PRO A 338 16.69 13.62 -13.44
C PRO A 338 15.62 14.61 -13.91
N ASN A 339 14.36 14.30 -13.61
CA ASN A 339 13.22 15.20 -13.76
C ASN A 339 13.28 16.32 -12.73
N SER A 340 13.70 16.02 -11.50
CA SER A 340 13.87 17.02 -10.46
C SER A 340 14.82 18.13 -10.88
N LYS A 341 14.44 19.38 -10.59
CA LYS A 341 15.32 20.54 -10.80
C LYS A 341 16.16 20.79 -9.55
N ARG A 342 15.53 20.79 -8.37
CA ARG A 342 16.22 20.98 -7.07
C ARG A 342 17.22 19.88 -6.77
N TRP A 343 16.85 18.62 -6.97
CA TRP A 343 17.65 17.48 -6.55
C TRP A 343 18.57 16.93 -7.63
N ARG A 344 18.59 17.54 -8.82
CA ARG A 344 19.31 17.08 -10.02
C ARG A 344 20.76 16.67 -9.73
N ALA A 345 21.55 17.57 -9.13
CA ALA A 345 22.97 17.32 -8.88
C ALA A 345 23.18 16.14 -7.91
N HIS A 346 22.37 16.07 -6.85
CA HIS A 346 22.44 15.01 -5.84
C HIS A 346 22.00 13.65 -6.40
N LEU A 347 20.96 13.64 -7.24
CA LEU A 347 20.47 12.44 -7.93
C LEU A 347 21.49 11.93 -8.96
N LYS A 348 22.11 12.81 -9.75
CA LYS A 348 23.21 12.42 -10.65
C LYS A 348 24.39 11.83 -9.87
N ASN A 349 24.73 12.44 -8.74
CA ASN A 349 25.78 11.90 -7.87
C ASN A 349 25.41 10.52 -7.31
N LEU A 350 24.15 10.32 -6.86
CA LEU A 350 23.67 9.03 -6.36
C LEU A 350 23.62 7.95 -7.45
N ASP A 351 23.20 8.32 -8.66
CA ASP A 351 23.14 7.41 -9.82
C ASP A 351 24.54 6.92 -10.21
N GLN A 352 25.53 7.81 -10.26
CA GLN A 352 26.91 7.48 -10.61
C GLN A 352 27.66 6.73 -9.49
N MET A 353 27.26 6.94 -8.24
CA MET A 353 27.91 6.32 -7.09
C MET A 353 27.49 4.86 -6.96
N TYR A 354 28.44 3.94 -6.80
CA TYR A 354 28.07 2.57 -6.44
C TYR A 354 27.37 2.54 -5.08
N ARG A 355 26.20 1.90 -5.03
CA ARG A 355 25.50 1.57 -3.81
C ARG A 355 24.90 0.17 -3.93
N PRO A 356 24.98 -0.67 -2.87
CA PRO A 356 24.27 -1.93 -2.85
C PRO A 356 22.77 -1.69 -3.05
N MET A 357 22.15 -2.46 -3.93
CA MET A 357 20.72 -2.41 -4.16
C MET A 357 19.97 -3.05 -2.98
N ILE A 358 18.83 -2.46 -2.63
CA ILE A 358 17.90 -2.98 -1.64
C ILE A 358 16.62 -3.33 -2.40
N GLY A 359 16.49 -4.59 -2.83
CA GLY A 359 15.49 -4.94 -3.84
C GLY A 359 15.73 -4.11 -5.11
N LYS A 360 14.75 -3.30 -5.50
CA LYS A 360 14.90 -2.36 -6.64
C LYS A 360 15.37 -0.96 -6.24
N LEU A 361 15.58 -0.71 -4.94
CA LEU A 361 15.94 0.60 -4.41
C LEU A 361 17.46 0.80 -4.32
N LYS A 362 17.93 1.90 -4.91
CA LYS A 362 19.25 2.49 -4.66
C LYS A 362 19.08 3.73 -3.79
N THR A 363 19.69 3.76 -2.61
CA THR A 363 19.67 4.94 -1.73
C THR A 363 20.94 5.00 -0.89
N PHE A 364 21.25 6.18 -0.36
CA PHE A 364 22.37 6.37 0.56
C PHE A 364 21.95 7.31 1.70
N PRO A 365 21.72 6.80 2.93
CA PRO A 365 21.31 7.61 4.07
C PRO A 365 22.50 8.42 4.61
N TYR A 366 22.89 9.42 3.86
CA TYR A 366 24.03 10.29 4.11
C TYR A 366 23.61 11.75 3.96
N ILE A 367 24.33 12.65 4.65
CA ILE A 367 23.92 14.05 4.77
C ILE A 367 23.74 14.76 3.42
N GLN A 368 24.54 14.39 2.40
CA GLN A 368 24.42 14.96 1.05
C GLN A 368 23.17 14.50 0.30
N GLN A 369 22.57 13.37 0.69
CA GLN A 369 21.37 12.83 0.04
C GLN A 369 20.12 13.04 0.90
N LYS A 370 20.24 13.82 1.98
CA LYS A 370 19.16 14.08 2.92
C LYS A 370 18.22 15.15 2.38
N ILE A 371 16.93 14.84 2.30
CA ILE A 371 15.87 15.80 1.97
C ILE A 371 15.43 16.50 3.25
N GLN A 372 15.14 15.71 4.29
CA GLN A 372 14.79 16.16 5.64
C GLN A 372 15.16 15.09 6.67
N ASP A 373 14.96 15.35 7.96
CA ASP A 373 15.23 14.35 9.00
C ASP A 373 14.50 13.03 8.72
N GLY A 374 15.28 11.94 8.58
CA GLY A 374 14.76 10.60 8.31
C GLY A 374 14.34 10.33 6.86
N ILE A 375 14.48 11.29 5.94
CA ILE A 375 14.10 11.14 4.52
C ILE A 375 15.27 11.48 3.59
N TYR A 376 15.54 10.58 2.64
CA TYR A 376 16.69 10.64 1.75
C TYR A 376 16.28 10.47 0.28
N LEU A 377 17.15 10.89 -0.63
CA LEU A 377 16.99 10.62 -2.06
C LEU A 377 17.21 9.13 -2.35
N GLY A 378 16.47 8.63 -3.34
CA GLY A 378 16.62 7.27 -3.84
C GLY A 378 16.22 7.13 -5.30
N LEU A 379 16.61 6.01 -5.89
CA LEU A 379 16.21 5.57 -7.22
C LEU A 379 15.59 4.18 -7.08
N HIS A 380 14.28 4.04 -7.28
CA HIS A 380 13.59 2.75 -7.26
C HIS A 380 13.33 2.31 -8.70
N GLY A 381 14.02 1.27 -9.16
CA GLY A 381 13.96 0.84 -10.56
C GLY A 381 14.31 1.93 -11.57
N GLY A 382 15.16 2.90 -11.18
CA GLY A 382 15.50 4.08 -11.98
C GLY A 382 14.54 5.28 -11.85
N THR A 383 13.48 5.16 -11.04
CA THR A 383 12.53 6.26 -10.76
C THR A 383 12.98 7.05 -9.53
N GLU A 384 12.97 8.38 -9.61
CA GLU A 384 13.32 9.29 -8.52
C GLU A 384 12.31 9.20 -7.37
N VAL A 385 12.79 8.93 -6.16
CA VAL A 385 11.93 8.77 -4.97
C VAL A 385 12.52 9.47 -3.75
N ALA A 386 11.64 9.89 -2.85
CA ALA A 386 11.98 10.21 -1.47
C ALA A 386 11.82 8.96 -0.60
N VAL A 387 12.84 8.62 0.19
CA VAL A 387 12.93 7.37 0.95
C VAL A 387 12.91 7.68 2.43
N ARG A 388 11.85 7.26 3.12
CA ARG A 388 11.79 7.26 4.60
C ARG A 388 12.30 5.92 5.11
N ILE A 389 13.21 5.97 6.07
CA ILE A 389 13.83 4.77 6.66
C ILE A 389 13.39 4.64 8.10
N THR A 390 12.75 3.52 8.44
CA THR A 390 12.24 3.22 9.78
C THR A 390 12.58 1.79 10.18
N ARG A 391 12.44 1.44 11.47
CA ARG A 391 12.57 0.05 11.93
C ARG A 391 11.42 -0.79 11.36
N SER A 392 11.67 -2.04 10.97
CA SER A 392 10.65 -2.86 10.29
C SER A 392 9.29 -2.91 10.99
N ALA A 393 9.26 -3.05 12.33
CA ALA A 393 8.00 -3.13 13.09
C ALA A 393 7.19 -1.81 13.09
N GLU A 394 7.87 -0.67 13.08
CA GLU A 394 7.22 0.66 12.97
C GLU A 394 6.81 0.92 11.51
N GLY A 395 7.68 0.54 10.58
CA GLY A 395 7.47 0.68 9.14
C GLY A 395 6.29 -0.14 8.62
N ASP A 396 6.00 -1.31 9.18
CA ASP A 396 4.83 -2.10 8.81
C ASP A 396 3.51 -1.37 9.15
N LYS A 397 3.45 -0.70 10.31
CA LYS A 397 2.29 0.12 10.70
C LYS A 397 2.16 1.39 9.85
N GLU A 398 3.28 2.03 9.52
CA GLU A 398 3.27 3.18 8.61
C GLU A 398 2.82 2.76 7.20
N LYS A 399 3.32 1.63 6.69
CA LYS A 399 2.95 1.08 5.40
C LYS A 399 1.45 0.82 5.29
N GLU A 400 0.86 0.13 6.27
CA GLU A 400 -0.58 -0.17 6.30
C GLU A 400 -1.43 1.12 6.23
N PHE A 401 -1.00 2.19 6.91
CA PHE A 401 -1.68 3.47 6.80
C PHE A 401 -1.57 4.09 5.40
N PHE A 402 -0.39 4.09 4.79
CA PHE A 402 -0.25 4.65 3.45
C PHE A 402 -0.99 3.83 2.38
N GLU A 403 -1.18 2.53 2.59
CA GLU A 403 -2.03 1.69 1.75
C GLU A 403 -3.51 2.14 1.83
N LYS A 404 -3.99 2.55 3.01
CA LYS A 404 -5.33 3.18 3.17
C LYS A 404 -5.43 4.52 2.44
N CYS A 405 -4.33 5.24 2.28
CA CYS A 405 -4.27 6.52 1.55
C CYS A 405 -4.23 6.36 0.01
N SER A 406 -4.20 5.14 -0.52
CA SER A 406 -4.02 4.89 -1.96
C SER A 406 -5.08 5.57 -2.86
N HIS A 407 -6.33 5.65 -2.38
CA HIS A 407 -7.45 6.29 -3.08
C HIS A 407 -7.55 7.81 -2.87
N CYS A 408 -6.83 8.36 -1.89
CA CYS A 408 -6.82 9.80 -1.61
C CYS A 408 -6.13 10.57 -2.74
N GLN A 409 -6.59 11.77 -3.07
CA GLN A 409 -5.99 12.57 -4.14
C GLN A 409 -4.98 13.59 -3.61
N HIS A 410 -5.09 13.96 -2.34
CA HIS A 410 -4.38 15.09 -1.72
C HIS A 410 -3.47 14.66 -0.55
N LEU A 411 -3.40 13.35 -0.26
CA LEU A 411 -2.44 12.78 0.69
C LEU A 411 -1.24 12.18 -0.06
N LEU A 412 -0.05 12.29 0.52
CA LEU A 412 1.16 11.69 -0.04
C LEU A 412 1.01 10.17 -0.11
N LYS A 413 1.25 9.61 -1.30
CA LYS A 413 1.06 8.18 -1.56
C LYS A 413 2.36 7.41 -1.44
N LEU A 414 2.27 6.21 -0.87
CA LEU A 414 3.36 5.25 -0.96
C LEU A 414 3.50 4.79 -2.41
N PHE A 415 4.69 4.95 -2.97
CA PHE A 415 5.03 4.47 -4.30
C PHE A 415 5.40 2.99 -4.27
N GLN A 416 6.37 2.62 -3.42
CA GLN A 416 6.89 1.26 -3.24
C GLN A 416 7.49 1.10 -1.84
N SER A 417 7.77 -0.14 -1.43
CA SER A 417 8.50 -0.39 -0.18
C SER A 417 9.44 -1.58 -0.27
N GLU A 418 10.57 -1.51 0.46
CA GLU A 418 11.60 -2.55 0.48
C GLU A 418 12.01 -2.86 1.92
N LYS A 419 12.35 -4.13 2.24
CA LYS A 419 12.84 -4.54 3.57
C LYS A 419 14.27 -5.05 3.47
N ALA A 420 15.16 -4.50 4.29
CA ALA A 420 16.51 -5.03 4.45
C ALA A 420 17.10 -4.69 5.82
N LYS A 421 17.90 -5.62 6.36
CA LYS A 421 18.69 -5.43 7.59
C LYS A 421 17.87 -4.89 8.78
N GLY A 422 16.63 -5.37 8.96
CA GLY A 422 15.73 -4.94 10.04
C GLY A 422 15.12 -3.54 9.87
N CYS A 423 15.30 -2.92 8.70
CA CYS A 423 14.72 -1.63 8.35
C CYS A 423 13.63 -1.79 7.27
N MET A 424 12.67 -0.88 7.30
CA MET A 424 11.67 -0.66 6.25
C MET A 424 12.06 0.61 5.50
N TYR A 425 12.05 0.53 4.17
CA TYR A 425 12.30 1.64 3.27
C TYR A 425 10.98 1.98 2.56
N LEU A 426 10.34 3.07 2.96
CA LEU A 426 9.10 3.55 2.35
C LEU A 426 9.46 4.58 1.28
N CYS A 427 9.13 4.28 0.03
CA CYS A 427 9.44 5.14 -1.11
C CYS A 427 8.21 5.96 -1.47
N PHE A 428 8.38 7.27 -1.60
CA PHE A 428 7.35 8.24 -1.96
C PHE A 428 7.75 8.97 -3.25
N PRO A 429 6.78 9.52 -4.00
CA PRO A 429 7.07 10.48 -5.06
C PRO A 429 7.97 11.60 -4.54
N LEU A 430 8.99 11.95 -5.32
CA LEU A 430 9.91 13.04 -4.97
C LEU A 430 9.21 14.39 -5.12
N TRP A 431 9.43 15.30 -4.16
CA TRP A 431 8.89 16.66 -4.17
C TRP A 431 9.98 17.72 -4.33
N GLU A 432 9.63 18.87 -4.89
CA GLU A 432 10.57 19.97 -5.12
C GLU A 432 10.70 20.89 -3.91
N LYS A 433 9.60 21.14 -3.19
CA LYS A 433 9.59 22.04 -2.03
C LYS A 433 8.39 21.80 -1.13
N ASN A 434 8.41 22.32 0.08
CA ASN A 434 7.23 22.39 0.94
C ASN A 434 6.50 23.74 0.81
N LEU A 435 5.31 23.85 1.41
CA LEU A 435 4.47 25.05 1.32
C LEU A 435 5.15 26.28 1.92
N GLN A 436 5.92 26.13 3.00
CA GLN A 436 6.68 27.25 3.58
C GLN A 436 7.74 27.78 2.60
N GLU A 437 8.54 26.89 2.01
CA GLU A 437 9.53 27.25 1.00
C GLU A 437 8.87 27.90 -0.23
N HIS A 438 7.70 27.39 -0.65
CA HIS A 438 6.96 27.96 -1.78
C HIS A 438 6.40 29.36 -1.49
N LEU A 439 5.92 29.62 -0.28
CA LEU A 439 5.42 30.94 0.09
C LEU A 439 6.54 31.97 0.25
N GLN A 440 7.74 31.53 0.64
CA GLN A 440 8.92 32.38 0.79
C GLN A 440 9.66 32.65 -0.54
N ASP A 441 9.30 31.93 -1.61
CA ASP A 441 9.85 32.11 -2.95
C ASP A 441 9.40 33.46 -3.55
N PRO A 442 10.32 34.41 -3.82
CA PRO A 442 9.96 35.72 -4.38
C PRO A 442 9.59 35.66 -5.86
N GLU A 443 10.02 34.63 -6.59
CA GLU A 443 9.85 34.50 -8.05
C GLU A 443 8.66 33.61 -8.44
N GLY A 444 8.08 32.88 -7.48
CA GLY A 444 6.96 31.97 -7.71
C GLY A 444 5.61 32.69 -7.86
N GLN A 445 4.85 32.33 -8.90
CA GLN A 445 3.41 32.65 -8.97
C GLN A 445 2.68 31.90 -7.86
N LYS A 446 1.99 32.63 -6.98
CA LYS A 446 1.32 32.08 -5.79
C LYS A 446 -0.18 32.10 -5.97
N ASP A 447 -0.79 30.93 -6.07
CA ASP A 447 -2.25 30.77 -6.00
C ASP A 447 -2.64 30.32 -4.59
N TYR A 448 -2.86 31.30 -3.71
CA TYR A 448 -3.26 31.05 -2.33
C TYR A 448 -4.62 30.35 -2.22
N LYS A 449 -5.55 30.63 -3.15
CA LYS A 449 -6.89 30.04 -3.15
C LYS A 449 -6.81 28.55 -3.50
N ALA A 450 -6.01 28.18 -4.50
CA ALA A 450 -5.77 26.77 -4.83
C ALA A 450 -5.06 26.03 -3.69
N ALA A 451 -4.04 26.64 -3.07
CA ALA A 451 -3.33 26.04 -1.94
C ALA A 451 -4.27 25.76 -0.76
N LEU A 452 -5.13 26.71 -0.40
CA LEU A 452 -6.12 26.54 0.68
C LEU A 452 -7.17 25.48 0.36
N LYS A 453 -7.67 25.42 -0.88
CA LYS A 453 -8.59 24.34 -1.31
C LYS A 453 -7.95 22.96 -1.15
N MET A 454 -6.69 22.81 -1.56
CA MET A 454 -5.96 21.53 -1.42
C MET A 454 -5.75 21.15 0.05
N ILE A 455 -5.42 22.11 0.92
CA ILE A 455 -5.30 21.88 2.37
C ILE A 455 -6.62 21.32 2.93
N PHE A 456 -7.75 21.96 2.61
CA PHE A 456 -9.06 21.50 3.11
C PHE A 456 -9.41 20.11 2.56
N GLN A 457 -9.13 19.85 1.28
CA GLN A 457 -9.38 18.55 0.66
C GLN A 457 -8.51 17.45 1.28
N ALA A 458 -7.24 17.73 1.57
CA ALA A 458 -6.35 16.80 2.25
C ALA A 458 -6.83 16.46 3.66
N LEU A 459 -7.18 17.47 4.47
CA LEU A 459 -7.71 17.24 5.82
C LEU A 459 -9.02 16.45 5.80
N ARG A 460 -9.92 16.78 4.87
CA ARG A 460 -11.18 16.03 4.67
C ARG A 460 -10.91 14.57 4.33
N GLU A 461 -10.00 14.30 3.41
CA GLU A 461 -9.60 12.92 3.06
C GLU A 461 -9.01 12.19 4.27
N LEU A 462 -8.13 12.82 5.03
CA LEU A 462 -7.54 12.23 6.23
C LEU A 462 -8.60 11.91 7.31
N HIS A 463 -9.51 12.84 7.58
CA HIS A 463 -10.59 12.67 8.55
C HIS A 463 -11.59 11.59 8.10
N SER A 464 -11.81 11.44 6.78
CA SER A 464 -12.65 10.37 6.23
C SER A 464 -12.06 8.97 6.49
N LEU A 465 -10.73 8.87 6.56
CA LEU A 465 -10.00 7.66 6.95
C LEU A 465 -9.98 7.43 8.48
N LYS A 466 -10.70 8.24 9.26
CA LYS A 466 -10.74 8.20 10.74
C LYS A 466 -9.39 8.50 11.40
N PHE A 467 -8.61 9.41 10.81
CA PHE A 467 -7.36 9.90 11.39
C PHE A 467 -7.36 11.41 11.52
N ALA A 468 -6.64 11.92 12.51
CA ALA A 468 -6.28 13.32 12.66
C ALA A 468 -4.76 13.48 12.59
N HIS A 469 -4.29 14.57 11.98
CA HIS A 469 -2.87 14.81 11.75
C HIS A 469 -2.14 15.23 13.02
N GLN A 470 -2.72 16.16 13.79
CA GLN A 470 -2.22 16.65 15.09
C GLN A 470 -0.84 17.33 15.06
N ASP A 471 -0.39 17.73 13.87
CA ASP A 471 0.89 18.44 13.69
C ASP A 471 0.85 19.28 12.42
N LEU A 472 -0.25 19.98 12.17
CA LEU A 472 -0.39 20.75 10.93
C LEU A 472 0.61 21.91 10.91
N HIS A 473 1.54 21.85 9.96
CA HIS A 473 2.58 22.84 9.75
C HIS A 473 2.81 23.01 8.23
N PRO A 474 3.16 24.22 7.75
CA PRO A 474 3.48 24.44 6.34
C PRO A 474 4.52 23.45 5.75
N GLY A 475 5.48 23.03 6.56
CA GLY A 475 6.49 22.03 6.18
C GLY A 475 5.93 20.65 5.82
N ASN A 476 4.72 20.31 6.29
CA ASN A 476 4.08 19.02 6.06
C ASN A 476 3.30 18.98 4.74
N PHE A 477 3.21 20.09 4.02
CA PHE A 477 2.59 20.16 2.72
C PHE A 477 3.67 20.21 1.65
N VAL A 478 3.85 19.11 0.92
CA VAL A 478 4.89 18.97 -0.11
C VAL A 478 4.33 19.23 -1.50
N ILE A 479 5.13 19.83 -2.37
CA ILE A 479 4.75 20.25 -3.72
C ILE A 479 5.56 19.44 -4.73
N ASP A 480 4.86 18.69 -5.60
CA ASP A 480 5.50 17.90 -6.65
C ASP A 480 5.96 18.76 -7.85
N LEU A 481 6.56 18.08 -8.85
CA LEU A 481 7.03 18.71 -10.09
C LEU A 481 5.91 19.39 -10.90
N GLY A 482 4.67 18.93 -10.77
CA GLY A 482 3.49 19.49 -11.43
C GLY A 482 2.86 20.65 -10.67
N GLY A 483 3.39 21.02 -9.50
CA GLY A 483 2.83 22.07 -8.64
C GLY A 483 1.69 21.60 -7.75
N LYS A 484 1.40 20.29 -7.70
CA LYS A 484 0.33 19.75 -6.86
C LYS A 484 0.82 19.59 -5.42
N ILE A 485 -0.05 19.96 -4.48
CA ILE A 485 0.24 19.93 -3.04
C ILE A 485 -0.33 18.65 -2.42
N TYR A 486 0.48 17.99 -1.59
CA TYR A 486 0.08 16.82 -0.82
C TYR A 486 0.37 17.06 0.66
N LEU A 487 -0.57 16.63 1.51
CA LEU A 487 -0.29 16.48 2.93
C LEU A 487 0.62 15.26 3.14
N ALA A 488 1.70 15.46 3.87
CA ALA A 488 2.75 14.49 4.15
C ALA A 488 3.07 14.46 5.66
N ASP A 489 4.10 13.69 6.01
CA ASP A 489 4.60 13.50 7.37
C ASP A 489 3.56 13.04 8.41
N PHE A 490 2.88 11.94 8.10
CA PHE A 490 1.95 11.26 9.00
C PHE A 490 2.63 10.42 10.08
N GLY A 491 3.79 10.86 10.59
CA GLY A 491 4.58 10.14 11.59
C GLY A 491 3.89 9.98 12.94
N ASN A 492 4.67 9.75 14.00
CA ASN A 492 4.20 9.34 15.34
C ASN A 492 3.16 10.25 16.03
N LYS A 493 2.88 11.44 15.50
CA LYS A 493 1.89 12.37 16.05
C LYS A 493 0.46 12.11 15.57
N ARG A 494 0.26 11.43 14.43
CA ARG A 494 -1.07 11.04 13.94
C ARG A 494 -1.83 10.24 15.00
N ARG A 495 -3.15 10.46 15.10
CA ARG A 495 -4.05 9.75 16.03
C ARG A 495 -5.29 9.24 15.31
N SER A 496 -5.82 8.10 15.75
CA SER A 496 -7.13 7.61 15.31
C SER A 496 -8.22 8.50 15.91
N THR A 497 -9.23 8.86 15.14
CA THR A 497 -10.36 9.71 15.59
C THR A 497 -11.57 8.90 16.01
N GLU A 498 -11.48 7.57 16.08
CA GLU A 498 -12.59 6.72 16.55
C GLU A 498 -12.97 7.08 18.00
N GLY A 499 -14.16 7.66 18.15
CA GLY A 499 -14.68 8.12 19.45
C GLY A 499 -14.02 9.40 19.99
N GLN A 500 -13.24 10.15 19.18
CA GLN A 500 -12.48 11.32 19.62
C GLN A 500 -12.68 12.53 18.68
N GLU A 501 -13.86 13.15 18.75
CA GLU A 501 -14.21 14.34 17.93
C GLU A 501 -13.32 15.57 18.25
N GLU A 502 -12.76 15.64 19.45
CA GLU A 502 -11.85 16.71 19.88
C GLU A 502 -10.56 16.78 19.04
N LEU A 503 -10.08 15.64 18.52
CA LEU A 503 -8.89 15.62 17.67
C LEU A 503 -9.14 16.28 16.31
N VAL A 504 -10.31 16.02 15.72
CA VAL A 504 -10.74 16.69 14.47
C VAL A 504 -10.84 18.19 14.71
N LYS A 505 -11.42 18.58 15.85
CA LYS A 505 -11.51 19.99 16.25
C LYS A 505 -10.14 20.67 16.34
N SER A 506 -9.17 20.01 16.97
CA SER A 506 -7.78 20.47 17.08
C SER A 506 -7.12 20.67 15.70
N ASP A 507 -7.31 19.72 14.76
CA ASP A 507 -6.83 19.88 13.38
C ASP A 507 -7.50 21.09 12.68
N LEU A 508 -8.79 21.31 12.88
CA LEU A 508 -9.51 22.45 12.30
C LEU A 508 -9.01 23.79 12.86
N GLU A 509 -8.77 23.88 14.17
CA GLU A 509 -8.15 25.04 14.81
C GLU A 509 -6.73 25.28 14.29
N ALA A 510 -5.90 24.25 14.17
CA ALA A 510 -4.57 24.37 13.59
C ALA A 510 -4.62 24.78 12.09
N SER A 511 -5.64 24.35 11.35
CA SER A 511 -5.84 24.74 9.95
C SER A 511 -6.20 26.23 9.80
N SER A 512 -6.84 26.86 10.80
CA SER A 512 -7.14 28.30 10.74
C SER A 512 -5.87 29.15 10.88
N LEU A 513 -4.94 28.73 11.74
CA LEU A 513 -3.60 29.31 11.86
C LEU A 513 -2.78 29.11 10.57
N LEU A 514 -2.83 27.91 9.99
CA LEU A 514 -2.18 27.62 8.71
C LEU A 514 -2.76 28.49 7.59
N MET A 515 -4.06 28.70 7.57
CA MET A 515 -4.71 29.60 6.62
C MET A 515 -4.21 31.03 6.76
N LEU A 516 -4.16 31.56 7.98
CA LEU A 516 -3.59 32.89 8.23
C LEU A 516 -2.13 32.98 7.75
N TYR A 517 -1.33 31.94 7.98
CA TYR A 517 0.05 31.89 7.49
C TYR A 517 0.13 31.97 5.96
N VAL A 518 -0.73 31.24 5.24
CA VAL A 518 -0.80 31.29 3.77
C VAL A 518 -1.24 32.68 3.29
N LEU A 519 -2.29 33.25 3.90
CA LEU A 519 -2.83 34.57 3.55
C LEU A 519 -1.86 35.73 3.83
N THR A 520 -0.95 35.55 4.79
CA THR A 520 0.10 36.51 5.14
C THR A 520 1.43 36.20 4.46
N GLU A 521 1.40 35.33 3.45
CA GLU A 521 2.53 34.95 2.59
C GLU A 521 3.71 34.35 3.36
N GLY A 522 3.47 33.77 4.54
CA GLY A 522 4.51 33.16 5.37
C GLY A 522 5.58 34.13 5.88
N ARG A 523 5.29 35.44 5.93
CA ARG A 523 6.24 36.49 6.34
C ARG A 523 6.63 36.42 7.82
N LYS A 524 5.82 35.76 8.65
CA LYS A 524 6.08 35.53 10.08
C LYS A 524 6.03 34.04 10.40
N PRO A 525 6.73 33.58 11.45
CA PRO A 525 6.59 32.21 11.96
C PRO A 525 5.13 31.88 12.28
N LEU A 526 4.71 30.63 12.02
CA LEU A 526 3.31 30.17 12.18
C LEU A 526 2.71 30.54 13.55
N GLN A 527 3.48 30.43 14.63
CA GLN A 527 3.04 30.71 16.01
C GLN A 527 2.84 32.20 16.30
N GLN A 528 3.32 33.09 15.43
CA GLN A 528 3.28 34.55 15.61
C GLN A 528 2.29 35.24 14.67
N VAL A 529 1.69 34.50 13.72
CA VAL A 529 0.72 35.05 12.78
C VAL A 529 -0.60 35.30 13.50
N GLY A 530 -1.22 36.45 13.24
CA GLY A 530 -2.58 36.74 13.68
C GLY A 530 -3.40 37.51 12.65
N ILE A 531 -4.69 37.69 12.94
CA ILE A 531 -5.64 38.43 12.08
C ILE A 531 -5.13 39.83 11.72
N LYS A 532 -4.43 40.49 12.65
CA LYS A 532 -3.83 41.82 12.46
C LYS A 532 -2.79 41.90 11.33
N ASP A 533 -2.28 40.75 10.89
CA ASP A 533 -1.28 40.66 9.84
C ASP A 533 -1.90 40.54 8.44
N LEU A 534 -3.22 40.33 8.34
CA LEU A 534 -3.95 40.35 7.08
C LEU A 534 -3.94 41.77 6.49
N ALA A 535 -3.76 41.88 5.18
CA ALA A 535 -3.76 43.16 4.49
C ALA A 535 -5.17 43.78 4.50
N PRO A 536 -5.43 44.87 5.26
CA PRO A 536 -6.78 45.43 5.39
C PRO A 536 -7.32 46.05 4.11
N ASN A 537 -6.43 46.39 3.17
CA ASN A 537 -6.77 46.95 1.86
C ASN A 537 -6.97 45.86 0.78
N SER A 538 -6.87 44.58 1.14
CA SER A 538 -7.10 43.47 0.20
C SER A 538 -8.59 43.41 -0.19
N PRO A 539 -8.93 43.23 -1.48
CA PRO A 539 -10.33 43.08 -1.92
C PRO A 539 -11.02 41.84 -1.33
N ASP A 540 -10.25 40.86 -0.86
CA ASP A 540 -10.75 39.62 -0.25
C ASP A 540 -10.68 39.64 1.29
N TYR A 541 -10.37 40.79 1.91
CA TYR A 541 -10.12 40.88 3.34
C TYR A 541 -11.32 40.40 4.18
N THR A 542 -12.53 40.86 3.86
CA THR A 542 -13.73 40.51 4.63
C THR A 542 -14.04 39.03 4.52
N GLU A 543 -13.97 38.47 3.31
CA GLU A 543 -14.22 37.05 3.07
C GLU A 543 -13.14 36.17 3.72
N ALA A 544 -11.88 36.60 3.73
CA ALA A 544 -10.79 35.90 4.38
C ALA A 544 -10.98 35.87 5.90
N LEU A 545 -11.37 37.01 6.50
CA LEU A 545 -11.64 37.12 7.93
C LEU A 545 -12.79 36.21 8.36
N ASP A 546 -13.89 36.21 7.61
CA ASP A 546 -15.06 35.36 7.89
C ASP A 546 -14.73 33.87 7.80
N LEU A 547 -13.91 33.47 6.81
CA LEU A 547 -13.48 32.08 6.64
C LEU A 547 -12.56 31.61 7.78
N VAL A 548 -11.59 32.43 8.20
CA VAL A 548 -10.72 32.12 9.35
C VAL A 548 -11.53 32.00 10.64
N GLN A 549 -12.49 32.90 10.86
CA GLN A 549 -13.39 32.84 12.00
C GLN A 549 -14.24 31.57 11.98
N SER A 550 -14.79 31.20 10.82
CA SER A 550 -15.59 29.98 10.63
C SER A 550 -14.82 28.70 10.96
N LEU A 551 -13.55 28.60 10.54
CA LEU A 551 -12.69 27.46 10.90
C LEU A 551 -12.43 27.40 12.40
N SER A 552 -12.14 28.56 13.00
CA SER A 552 -11.80 28.65 14.42
C SER A 552 -13.00 28.35 15.34
N SER A 553 -14.22 28.66 14.89
CA SER A 553 -15.45 28.30 15.58
C SER A 553 -15.92 26.86 15.32
N CYS A 554 -15.18 26.07 14.53
CA CYS A 554 -15.54 24.71 14.14
C CYS A 554 -16.96 24.65 13.54
N ASP A 555 -17.17 25.50 12.54
CA ASP A 555 -18.44 25.66 11.84
C ASP A 555 -19.03 24.31 11.35
N GLU A 556 -20.33 24.11 11.58
CA GLU A 556 -21.07 22.88 11.26
C GLU A 556 -20.99 22.46 9.78
N ARG A 557 -20.59 23.35 8.86
CA ARG A 557 -20.35 23.03 7.44
C ARG A 557 -19.27 21.97 7.24
N GLY A 558 -18.34 21.86 8.19
CA GLY A 558 -17.08 21.14 8.01
C GLY A 558 -16.27 21.68 6.83
N LEU A 559 -15.18 21.00 6.49
CA LEU A 559 -14.25 21.43 5.44
C LEU A 559 -14.89 21.47 4.04
N GLU A 560 -15.88 20.61 3.79
CA GLU A 560 -16.58 20.55 2.50
C GLU A 560 -17.39 21.82 2.23
N GLY A 561 -18.21 22.26 3.18
CA GLY A 561 -18.98 23.49 3.01
C GLY A 561 -18.09 24.73 3.02
N LEU A 562 -16.98 24.71 3.79
CA LEU A 562 -16.01 25.81 3.80
C LEU A 562 -15.24 25.93 2.48
N SER A 563 -15.03 24.85 1.74
CA SER A 563 -14.42 24.92 0.39
C SER A 563 -15.27 25.70 -0.63
N LYS A 564 -16.57 25.88 -0.34
CA LYS A 564 -17.53 26.64 -1.15
C LYS A 564 -17.73 28.08 -0.66
N HIS A 565 -16.95 28.51 0.32
CA HIS A 565 -17.03 29.83 0.93
C HIS A 565 -16.81 30.97 -0.09
N PRO A 566 -17.48 32.14 0.05
CA PRO A 566 -17.31 33.30 -0.85
C PRO A 566 -15.87 33.79 -1.07
N TYR A 567 -14.96 33.47 -0.15
CA TYR A 567 -13.52 33.73 -0.29
C TYR A 567 -12.96 33.10 -1.58
N PHE A 568 -13.41 31.89 -1.93
CA PHE A 568 -12.95 31.16 -3.11
C PHE A 568 -13.61 31.62 -4.41
N TRP A 569 -14.62 32.50 -4.35
CA TRP A 569 -15.30 33.00 -5.53
C TRP A 569 -14.50 34.10 -6.21
N SER A 570 -14.65 34.22 -7.53
CA SER A 570 -14.19 35.40 -8.27
C SER A 570 -15.01 36.64 -7.91
N ASN A 571 -14.48 37.85 -8.15
CA ASN A 571 -15.23 39.09 -7.98
C ASN A 571 -16.55 39.08 -8.77
N GLN A 572 -16.50 38.57 -10.00
CA GLN A 572 -17.68 38.44 -10.85
C GLN A 572 -18.70 37.47 -10.26
N SER A 573 -18.24 36.36 -9.66
CA SER A 573 -19.10 35.35 -9.05
C SER A 573 -19.79 35.87 -7.79
N ARG A 574 -19.09 36.66 -6.96
CA ARG A 574 -19.71 37.38 -5.84
C ARG A 574 -20.79 38.35 -6.31
N PHE A 575 -20.50 39.12 -7.36
CA PHE A 575 -21.47 40.05 -7.95
C PHE A 575 -22.69 39.31 -8.51
N ASN A 576 -22.47 38.20 -9.22
CA ASN A 576 -23.53 37.36 -9.78
C ASN A 576 -24.39 36.72 -8.68
N PHE A 577 -23.79 36.25 -7.59
CA PHE A 577 -24.50 35.77 -6.42
C PHE A 577 -25.48 36.82 -5.90
N LEU A 578 -25.00 38.03 -5.61
CA LEU A 578 -25.81 39.13 -5.05
C LEU A 578 -27.01 39.49 -5.96
N LYS A 579 -26.80 39.58 -7.27
CA LYS A 579 -27.89 39.85 -8.24
C LYS A 579 -28.89 38.69 -8.31
N THR A 580 -28.39 37.46 -8.27
CA THR A 580 -29.23 36.25 -8.32
C THR A 580 -30.16 36.19 -7.11
N ILE A 581 -29.67 36.57 -5.93
CA ILE A 581 -30.50 36.64 -4.72
C ILE A 581 -31.69 37.58 -4.93
N TRP A 582 -31.48 38.78 -5.50
CA TRP A 582 -32.61 39.66 -5.82
C TRP A 582 -33.65 38.97 -6.70
N ASN A 583 -33.21 38.30 -7.78
CA ASN A 583 -34.13 37.61 -8.70
C ASN A 583 -34.95 36.52 -8.01
N LYS A 584 -34.36 35.83 -7.03
CA LYS A 584 -35.03 34.78 -6.25
C LYS A 584 -36.00 35.33 -5.20
N ILE A 585 -35.78 36.54 -4.67
CA ILE A 585 -36.59 37.12 -3.59
C ILE A 585 -37.58 38.19 -4.04
N LYS A 586 -37.57 38.59 -5.31
CA LYS A 586 -38.33 39.75 -5.83
C LYS A 586 -39.84 39.64 -5.59
N ASP A 587 -40.39 38.44 -5.68
CA ASP A 587 -41.84 38.16 -5.58
C ASP A 587 -42.28 37.85 -4.14
N ILE A 588 -41.36 37.80 -3.17
CA ILE A 588 -41.65 37.45 -1.78
C ILE A 588 -42.25 38.65 -1.03
N PRO A 589 -43.44 38.51 -0.42
CA PRO A 589 -44.00 39.50 0.49
C PRO A 589 -43.09 39.69 1.71
N ASN A 590 -42.84 40.93 2.11
CA ASN A 590 -41.95 41.26 3.23
C ASN A 590 -40.52 40.68 3.14
N ARG A 591 -39.95 40.57 1.93
CA ARG A 591 -38.57 40.11 1.64
C ARG A 591 -37.43 40.69 2.51
N LYS A 592 -37.67 41.78 3.25
CA LYS A 592 -36.69 42.33 4.21
C LYS A 592 -36.47 41.40 5.40
N SER A 593 -37.50 40.63 5.80
CA SER A 593 -37.42 39.69 6.92
C SER A 593 -36.43 38.53 6.68
N ILE A 594 -36.12 38.22 5.41
CA ILE A 594 -35.14 37.21 5.01
C ILE A 594 -33.79 37.47 5.68
N PHE A 595 -33.42 38.75 5.80
CA PHE A 595 -32.15 39.21 6.37
C PHE A 595 -32.25 39.64 7.84
N GLN A 596 -33.38 39.35 8.52
CA GLN A 596 -33.71 39.81 9.87
C GLN A 596 -34.19 38.67 10.80
N GLY A 597 -33.86 37.41 10.50
CA GLY A 597 -34.33 36.24 11.25
C GLY A 597 -33.81 36.15 12.70
N PRO A 598 -34.45 35.33 13.57
CA PRO A 598 -34.15 35.26 15.00
C PRO A 598 -32.75 34.73 15.35
N ASP A 599 -32.16 33.88 14.50
CA ASP A 599 -30.79 33.33 14.64
C ASP A 599 -29.77 33.96 13.68
N VAL A 600 -30.19 34.94 12.87
CA VAL A 600 -29.24 35.73 12.07
C VAL A 600 -28.39 36.50 13.07
N THR A 601 -27.06 36.35 13.00
CA THR A 601 -26.12 37.09 13.86
C THR A 601 -26.60 38.52 14.08
N LYS A 602 -26.53 39.03 15.31
CA LYS A 602 -26.95 40.38 15.73
C LYS A 602 -26.31 41.56 14.94
N LYS A 603 -25.69 41.30 13.80
CA LYS A 603 -25.15 42.26 12.85
C LYS A 603 -26.29 42.94 12.11
N THR A 604 -26.51 44.21 12.44
CA THR A 604 -27.32 45.14 11.66
C THR A 604 -26.76 45.23 10.23
N PHE A 605 -27.64 45.48 9.25
CA PHE A 605 -27.22 45.69 7.87
C PHE A 605 -26.11 46.77 7.82
N PRO A 606 -24.91 46.47 7.27
CA PRO A 606 -23.73 47.34 7.39
C PRO A 606 -23.90 48.72 6.71
N TYR A 607 -24.82 48.83 5.75
CA TYR A 607 -24.96 50.02 4.90
C TYR A 607 -26.35 50.68 4.99
N PRO A 608 -26.79 51.16 6.17
CA PRO A 608 -28.12 51.73 6.35
C PRO A 608 -28.34 53.03 5.55
N LYS A 609 -27.29 53.64 4.99
CA LYS A 609 -27.33 54.85 4.16
C LYS A 609 -26.63 54.67 2.80
N TRP A 610 -26.66 53.46 2.24
CA TRP A 610 -25.93 53.13 1.00
C TRP A 610 -26.28 54.04 -0.18
N THR A 611 -27.48 54.61 -0.24
CA THR A 611 -27.88 55.54 -1.30
C THR A 611 -27.03 56.81 -1.35
N LYS A 612 -26.36 57.17 -0.24
CA LYS A 612 -25.39 58.29 -0.18
C LYS A 612 -23.96 57.89 -0.57
N MET A 613 -23.70 56.59 -0.72
CA MET A 613 -22.38 56.03 -1.07
C MET A 613 -22.24 55.80 -2.57
N ILE A 614 -23.36 55.69 -3.29
CA ILE A 614 -23.42 55.63 -4.75
C ILE A 614 -23.24 57.04 -5.33
N ASP A 615 -22.60 57.13 -6.49
CA ASP A 615 -22.49 58.40 -7.23
C ASP A 615 -23.89 58.96 -7.53
N GLU A 616 -24.11 60.24 -7.22
CA GLU A 616 -25.43 60.88 -7.32
C GLU A 616 -25.98 60.84 -8.75
N GLY A 617 -25.12 61.00 -9.76
CA GLY A 617 -25.51 60.91 -11.17
C GLY A 617 -25.88 59.49 -11.57
N VAL A 618 -25.14 58.49 -11.09
CA VAL A 618 -25.47 57.06 -11.31
C VAL A 618 -26.82 56.72 -10.68
N LEU A 619 -27.05 57.12 -9.43
CA LEU A 619 -28.32 56.88 -8.76
C LEU A 619 -29.48 57.58 -9.50
N HIS A 620 -29.29 58.84 -9.92
CA HIS A 620 -30.30 59.60 -10.67
C HIS A 620 -30.71 58.92 -11.99
N VAL A 621 -29.73 58.42 -12.75
CA VAL A 621 -29.99 57.68 -14.00
C VAL A 621 -30.75 56.38 -13.73
N MET A 622 -30.40 55.67 -12.66
CA MET A 622 -31.09 54.42 -12.27
C MET A 622 -32.50 54.66 -11.71
N GLU A 623 -32.75 55.80 -11.08
CA GLU A 623 -34.09 56.19 -10.62
C GLU A 623 -34.99 56.67 -11.76
N ASN A 624 -34.40 57.23 -12.84
CA ASN A 624 -35.10 57.81 -13.99
C ASN A 624 -34.63 57.19 -15.32
N PRO A 625 -34.81 55.87 -15.54
CA PRO A 625 -34.34 55.20 -16.74
C PRO A 625 -35.13 55.64 -17.99
N ARG A 626 -34.45 55.84 -19.12
CA ARG A 626 -35.06 56.33 -20.38
C ARG A 626 -36.16 55.43 -20.97
N HIS A 627 -36.10 54.13 -20.68
CA HIS A 627 -37.00 53.11 -21.26
C HIS A 627 -37.73 52.25 -20.21
N ALA A 628 -37.80 52.71 -18.96
CA ALA A 628 -38.47 51.98 -17.88
C ALA A 628 -39.17 52.92 -16.89
N LYS A 629 -39.99 52.37 -15.99
CA LYS A 629 -40.72 53.16 -14.99
C LYS A 629 -39.75 53.73 -13.94
N PRO A 630 -39.93 54.99 -13.51
CA PRO A 630 -39.16 55.56 -12.40
C PRO A 630 -39.25 54.70 -11.16
N THR A 631 -38.11 54.48 -10.51
CA THR A 631 -37.99 53.61 -9.34
C THR A 631 -37.24 54.36 -8.25
N ARG A 632 -37.87 54.56 -7.08
CA ARG A 632 -37.17 55.08 -5.90
C ARG A 632 -36.55 53.95 -5.09
N TYR A 633 -35.29 54.11 -4.70
CA TYR A 633 -34.59 53.14 -3.88
C TYR A 633 -34.61 53.56 -2.40
N SER A 634 -35.22 52.74 -1.53
CA SER A 634 -35.04 52.88 -0.08
C SER A 634 -33.69 52.33 0.36
N SER A 635 -33.11 52.89 1.41
CA SER A 635 -31.77 52.50 1.87
C SER A 635 -31.81 51.22 2.73
N ASP A 636 -32.11 50.09 2.11
CA ASP A 636 -32.08 48.74 2.70
C ASP A 636 -31.40 47.72 1.77
N VAL A 637 -31.04 46.55 2.33
CA VAL A 637 -30.32 45.49 1.60
C VAL A 637 -31.06 45.04 0.34
N THR A 638 -32.39 44.91 0.38
CA THR A 638 -33.15 44.39 -0.77
C THR A 638 -33.12 45.36 -1.94
N GLN A 639 -33.15 46.67 -1.66
CA GLN A 639 -33.06 47.69 -2.69
C GLN A 639 -31.64 47.87 -3.22
N LEU A 640 -30.60 47.62 -2.41
CA LEU A 640 -29.22 47.57 -2.90
C LEU A 640 -29.03 46.40 -3.88
N LEU A 641 -29.51 45.19 -3.53
CA LEU A 641 -29.46 44.04 -4.44
C LEU A 641 -30.26 44.29 -5.74
N ARG A 642 -31.42 44.96 -5.62
CA ARG A 642 -32.20 45.39 -6.79
C ARG A 642 -31.44 46.38 -7.68
N LEU A 643 -30.76 47.36 -7.09
CA LEU A 643 -29.95 48.32 -7.84
C LEU A 643 -28.85 47.60 -8.61
N MET A 644 -28.09 46.74 -7.94
CA MET A 644 -27.01 45.95 -8.56
C MET A 644 -27.50 45.14 -9.75
N ARG A 645 -28.65 44.45 -9.59
CA ARG A 645 -29.27 43.68 -10.67
C ARG A 645 -29.76 44.57 -11.81
N ASN A 646 -30.41 45.69 -11.51
CA ASN A 646 -30.93 46.59 -12.54
C ASN A 646 -29.82 47.26 -13.34
N MET A 647 -28.72 47.67 -12.70
CA MET A 647 -27.56 48.25 -13.39
C MET A 647 -26.90 47.26 -14.36
N ASP A 648 -26.84 45.99 -13.97
CA ASP A 648 -26.22 44.95 -14.80
C ASP A 648 -27.09 44.56 -16.01
N GLU A 649 -28.42 44.46 -15.82
CA GLU A 649 -29.35 44.13 -16.90
C GLU A 649 -29.65 45.29 -17.85
N HIS A 650 -29.62 46.53 -17.34
CA HIS A 650 -29.87 47.74 -18.11
C HIS A 650 -28.59 48.56 -18.24
N LYS A 651 -27.59 47.98 -18.92
CA LYS A 651 -26.29 48.61 -19.11
C LYS A 651 -26.46 49.97 -19.80
N ASP A 652 -25.93 51.00 -19.16
CA ASP A 652 -25.90 52.37 -19.68
C ASP A 652 -24.45 52.78 -19.95
N GLY A 653 -24.18 53.26 -21.16
CA GLY A 653 -22.83 53.61 -21.60
C GLY A 653 -22.20 54.76 -20.79
N TRP A 654 -23.00 55.70 -20.30
CA TRP A 654 -22.50 56.76 -19.41
C TRP A 654 -22.13 56.19 -18.04
N ILE A 655 -22.98 55.32 -17.47
CA ILE A 655 -22.66 54.63 -16.20
C ILE A 655 -21.39 53.80 -16.36
N SER A 656 -21.30 52.94 -17.39
CA SER A 656 -20.09 52.13 -17.64
C SER A 656 -18.81 52.97 -17.75
N ASN A 657 -18.86 54.10 -18.46
CA ASN A 657 -17.71 55.01 -18.57
C ASN A 657 -17.36 55.70 -17.24
N LYS A 658 -18.35 55.92 -16.37
CA LYS A 658 -18.19 56.64 -15.10
C LYS A 658 -17.63 55.74 -13.98
N ILE A 659 -18.12 54.50 -13.88
CA ILE A 659 -17.79 53.61 -12.75
C ILE A 659 -16.95 52.39 -13.13
N GLY A 660 -16.73 52.13 -14.42
CA GLY A 660 -15.95 51.00 -14.91
C GLY A 660 -16.67 49.66 -14.72
N ASP A 661 -15.94 48.64 -14.29
CA ASP A 661 -16.49 47.32 -14.01
C ASP A 661 -17.45 47.36 -12.81
N TYR A 662 -18.66 46.86 -13.00
CA TYR A 662 -19.70 46.93 -11.98
C TYR A 662 -19.37 46.04 -10.77
N ALA A 663 -18.76 44.87 -10.98
CA ALA A 663 -18.41 43.97 -9.89
C ALA A 663 -17.34 44.62 -9.01
N GLU A 664 -16.29 45.19 -9.61
CA GLU A 664 -15.25 45.94 -8.88
C GLU A 664 -15.83 47.17 -8.17
N TYR A 665 -16.68 47.96 -8.83
CA TYR A 665 -17.30 49.15 -8.24
C TYR A 665 -18.10 48.82 -6.97
N PHE A 666 -18.98 47.82 -7.04
CA PHE A 666 -19.83 47.46 -5.90
C PHE A 666 -19.05 46.76 -4.78
N LEU A 667 -18.13 45.86 -5.10
CA LEU A 667 -17.33 45.18 -4.08
C LEU A 667 -16.37 46.15 -3.37
N LYS A 668 -15.91 47.20 -4.07
CA LYS A 668 -15.10 48.27 -3.46
C LYS A 668 -15.92 49.18 -2.54
N LEU A 669 -17.15 49.55 -2.94
CA LEU A 669 -18.02 50.40 -2.12
C LEU A 669 -18.65 49.67 -0.94
N PHE A 670 -18.94 48.38 -1.11
CA PHE A 670 -19.65 47.55 -0.15
C PHE A 670 -18.92 46.23 0.15
N PRO A 671 -17.70 46.27 0.70
CA PRO A 671 -16.84 45.10 0.90
C PRO A 671 -17.40 44.06 1.89
N GLU A 672 -18.42 44.39 2.68
CA GLU A 672 -19.07 43.47 3.63
C GLU A 672 -20.36 42.85 3.08
N LEU A 673 -20.85 43.32 1.93
CA LEU A 673 -22.18 42.96 1.43
C LEU A 673 -22.29 41.47 1.09
N THR A 674 -21.27 40.89 0.44
CA THR A 674 -21.25 39.48 0.06
C THR A 674 -21.40 38.57 1.28
N ILE A 675 -20.53 38.75 2.28
CA ILE A 675 -20.53 37.95 3.50
C ILE A 675 -21.80 38.20 4.32
N TYR A 676 -22.28 39.45 4.41
CA TYR A 676 -23.53 39.75 5.09
C TYR A 676 -24.72 38.99 4.49
N VAL A 677 -24.88 39.05 3.16
CA VAL A 677 -25.98 38.36 2.45
C VAL A 677 -25.82 36.85 2.56
N TYR A 678 -24.61 36.33 2.35
CA TYR A 678 -24.33 34.90 2.44
C TYR A 678 -24.65 34.34 3.84
N ASN A 679 -24.14 34.96 4.90
CA ASN A 679 -24.37 34.50 6.27
C ASN A 679 -25.83 34.70 6.71
N SER A 680 -26.48 35.79 6.30
CA SER A 680 -27.90 36.02 6.60
C SER A 680 -28.80 34.95 5.98
N LEU A 681 -28.53 34.54 4.74
CA LEU A 681 -29.29 33.49 4.07
C LEU A 681 -29.02 32.13 4.72
N ARG A 682 -27.74 31.82 4.94
CA ARG A 682 -27.32 30.53 5.52
C ARG A 682 -27.89 30.30 6.92
N GLN A 683 -27.85 31.32 7.79
CA GLN A 683 -28.36 31.25 9.17
C GLN A 683 -29.88 31.26 9.23
N ASN A 684 -30.56 31.47 8.10
CA ASN A 684 -32.00 31.45 8.02
C ASN A 684 -32.49 30.04 7.60
N PRO A 685 -33.16 29.27 8.49
CA PRO A 685 -33.56 27.90 8.20
C PRO A 685 -34.46 27.75 6.96
N THR A 686 -35.23 28.80 6.63
CA THR A 686 -36.14 28.78 5.47
C THR A 686 -35.43 29.09 4.15
N TRP A 687 -34.35 29.88 4.21
CA TRP A 687 -33.71 30.45 3.02
C TRP A 687 -32.24 30.02 2.84
N SER A 688 -31.75 29.08 3.66
CA SER A 688 -30.38 28.56 3.63
C SER A 688 -29.97 28.00 2.27
N HIS A 689 -30.89 27.31 1.57
CA HIS A 689 -30.69 26.79 0.22
C HIS A 689 -30.34 27.87 -0.83
N LEU A 690 -30.61 29.15 -0.54
CA LEU A 690 -30.23 30.26 -1.42
C LEU A 690 -28.74 30.62 -1.33
N ALA A 691 -28.08 30.24 -0.24
CA ALA A 691 -26.64 30.43 -0.03
C ALA A 691 -25.78 29.38 -0.77
N ASP A 692 -26.39 28.28 -1.23
CA ASP A 692 -25.74 27.24 -2.03
C ASP A 692 -25.51 27.73 -3.48
N PHE A 693 -24.55 28.63 -3.62
CA PHE A 693 -24.09 29.13 -4.90
C PHE A 693 -22.87 28.34 -5.35
N GLN A 694 -22.96 27.71 -6.52
CA GLN A 694 -21.80 27.13 -7.19
C GLN A 694 -21.21 28.17 -8.12
N ASP A 695 -19.95 28.54 -7.87
CA ASP A 695 -19.19 29.35 -8.81
C ASP A 695 -19.03 28.56 -10.13
N PRO A 696 -19.52 29.05 -11.28
CA PRO A 696 -19.36 28.37 -12.56
C PRO A 696 -17.95 28.50 -13.16
N SER A 697 -17.01 29.11 -12.43
CA SER A 697 -15.62 29.40 -12.86
C SER A 697 -14.66 28.25 -12.66
#